data_AF-A0A931HXC0-F1
#
_entry.id   AF-A0A931HXC0-F1
#
_cell.length_a   1.000
_cell.length_b   1.000
_cell.length_c   1.000
_cell.angle_alpha   90.00
_cell.angle_beta   90.00
_cell.angle_gamma   90.00
#
_symmetry.space_group_name_H-M   'P 1'
#
loop_
_entity.id
_entity.type
_entity.pdbx_description
1 polymer ?
#
loop_
_entity_poly.entity_id
_entity_poly.type
_entity_poly.pdbx_seq_one_letter_code
_entity_poly.pdbx_strand_id
1 'polypeptide(L)'
;MVKRKTISIFTALVLIISLFSPVTTLGNSSNGHKNPNEKLVEHGDQPKVPGHHEGLWPLELNGKLTIEFDKQKIGYKLIWEKPKHVTSYDIFRKNGSGKFEKIKEITDPKKTTFFDDSISLGESYSYTLAYHHKNRNSPDSNVVVLDFVTDTDGDGMPDSREDLLGTDKKNADTDGDQLNDFYEVSASETDPLKKDTDSNGIPDPHEDLDNDGLTTFEEVRYKTNPKSADTDNDGINDKEELSLGTDPLNTDSDADKLFDGEEKPFGFDPLKQDTDGDGIIDGNEKVSKTIKPATITVDEKVIPSVTIKASAAELSTVTVTNIAGDDEFLASDIPGYISAPYKFEAGFEFDKANMAFNYKDDVITDKFEPAIFYYDEEKQLLYPVENQSHDPSTNTVKAEVKHFSQYILLNKIEWQKAWDEMISPETDENGNLKNLDIVFAIDSSGSMSWNDPNELRKTTSKNFVDKLREEDRGAVVDFDSYGRVVVGLTTDHDEVKVGIDTIDSSGGTNLYNGMLKALRELENKMVSGNKRLIIFLTDGDGTWRNSILEELKLFDVTVYTIGLGYGVNEGLLQTIASETGGKYFFAEKDIDLQNAIDGVAKDTLNPDQDDDGLPDKLEIGGIPIGNGKKMYSDPTKKDTDGDGLQDNEEVSPASFPLENEFVGRYFKEGAGYYIYHSDPKKLDTDEDGYNDNEEKEFNRRFYNVSPRTSAAFAAASYAEIDDDEFLGQNLRTMSLSSWSRNKLEDKFQDGWAHYNEYDDWKLVGYWDGLGMDAAAFKRGGKIIVAYRGTTSGLDWVQNIDIFSFNTHLQVKPARSFLLELLQEYPNAEYYITGHSLGGFLTQATTYSLVNKSLSDDVGVTNERIDNLLATRVNHNKSFTFNSAYFFEGQSFKIAAVPKDVVLGNEYDDLIINYIVDNDELYNAPIPTVSNDEREYLGSTHFVGLSYGDLMAHDIRNFLNPEKVSEMNSFEFSLHFGNR
;
A
#
# COMPACT_ATOMS: atom_id res chain seq x y z
N MET A 1 -30.87 49.53 -20.80
CA MET A 1 -31.20 49.85 -22.21
C MET A 1 -31.69 48.58 -22.88
N VAL A 2 -32.87 48.67 -23.50
CA VAL A 2 -33.50 47.82 -24.55
C VAL A 2 -33.36 46.28 -24.37
N LYS A 3 -34.31 45.56 -23.75
CA LYS A 3 -35.66 45.09 -24.23
C LYS A 3 -35.56 44.11 -25.41
N ARG A 4 -36.16 42.90 -25.39
CA ARG A 4 -37.61 42.57 -25.24
C ARG A 4 -37.74 41.08 -24.83
N LYS A 5 -38.46 40.74 -23.75
CA LYS A 5 -39.93 40.50 -23.56
C LYS A 5 -40.44 39.14 -24.12
N THR A 6 -40.80 38.16 -23.27
CA THR A 6 -42.08 37.91 -22.54
C THR A 6 -43.13 37.19 -23.39
N ILE A 7 -43.67 36.05 -22.91
CA ILE A 7 -45.09 35.82 -22.53
C ILE A 7 -45.26 34.41 -21.94
N SER A 8 -46.13 34.34 -20.94
CA SER A 8 -46.51 33.18 -20.13
C SER A 8 -48.03 32.94 -20.27
N ILE A 9 -48.52 31.79 -19.78
CA ILE A 9 -49.91 31.43 -19.38
C ILE A 9 -50.81 30.79 -20.47
N PHE A 10 -51.24 29.55 -20.24
CA PHE A 10 -52.67 29.20 -20.01
C PHE A 10 -52.87 27.82 -19.34
N THR A 11 -53.66 27.85 -18.27
CA THR A 11 -54.21 26.76 -17.47
C THR A 11 -55.46 26.15 -18.13
N ALA A 12 -55.73 24.84 -18.00
CA ALA A 12 -57.09 24.32 -17.87
C ALA A 12 -57.12 22.87 -17.33
N LEU A 13 -57.86 22.73 -16.24
CA LEU A 13 -58.22 21.54 -15.48
C LEU A 13 -59.57 21.01 -16.01
N VAL A 14 -59.76 19.70 -16.25
CA VAL A 14 -61.07 19.03 -16.16
C VAL A 14 -60.92 17.61 -15.60
N LEU A 15 -61.58 17.41 -14.47
CA LEU A 15 -61.83 16.19 -13.70
C LEU A 15 -63.10 15.47 -14.23
N ILE A 16 -63.23 14.15 -13.99
CA ILE A 16 -64.46 13.34 -13.66
C ILE A 16 -64.10 11.84 -13.91
N ILE A 17 -63.84 11.01 -12.87
CA ILE A 17 -64.77 10.14 -12.09
C ILE A 17 -65.31 8.98 -12.97
N SER A 18 -65.31 7.66 -12.65
CA SER A 18 -65.47 6.82 -11.44
C SER A 18 -65.13 5.36 -11.85
N LEU A 19 -64.42 4.49 -11.11
CA LEU A 19 -64.77 3.72 -9.88
C LEU A 19 -65.91 2.66 -9.98
N PHE A 20 -65.58 1.45 -9.47
CA PHE A 20 -66.37 0.29 -9.00
C PHE A 20 -66.66 -0.93 -9.93
N SER A 21 -65.83 -1.99 -9.75
CA SER A 21 -66.15 -3.32 -9.13
C SER A 21 -67.19 -4.27 -9.76
N PRO A 22 -67.40 -5.52 -9.26
CA PRO A 22 -66.44 -6.64 -9.05
C PRO A 22 -67.03 -8.04 -9.45
N VAL A 23 -66.22 -9.11 -9.27
CA VAL A 23 -66.61 -10.51 -8.90
C VAL A 23 -67.58 -11.30 -9.80
N THR A 24 -67.17 -12.49 -10.25
CA THR A 24 -67.86 -13.76 -9.95
C THR A 24 -67.06 -15.00 -10.38
N THR A 25 -66.85 -15.89 -9.41
CA THR A 25 -66.48 -17.31 -9.52
C THR A 25 -67.60 -18.18 -10.07
N LEU A 26 -67.27 -19.25 -10.79
CA LEU A 26 -67.94 -20.57 -10.94
C LEU A 26 -67.07 -21.35 -11.97
N GLY A 27 -66.65 -22.60 -11.82
CA GLY A 27 -67.11 -23.69 -10.98
C GLY A 27 -67.09 -24.98 -11.84
N ASN A 28 -66.10 -25.83 -11.58
CA ASN A 28 -66.08 -27.29 -11.68
C ASN A 28 -66.40 -28.11 -12.95
N SER A 29 -65.66 -29.24 -12.97
CA SER A 29 -65.99 -30.58 -13.48
C SER A 29 -65.53 -30.89 -14.91
N SER A 30 -65.05 -32.09 -15.25
CA SER A 30 -64.58 -33.27 -14.52
C SER A 30 -64.15 -34.32 -15.56
N ASN A 31 -63.27 -35.23 -15.14
CA ASN A 31 -63.10 -36.60 -15.64
C ASN A 31 -62.46 -36.83 -17.02
N GLY A 32 -61.32 -37.52 -16.99
CA GLY A 32 -61.41 -38.97 -17.14
C GLY A 32 -60.48 -39.66 -18.15
N HIS A 33 -59.41 -40.23 -17.61
CA HIS A 33 -58.90 -41.59 -17.85
C HIS A 33 -58.08 -41.98 -19.11
N LYS A 34 -56.87 -42.47 -18.76
CA LYS A 34 -56.25 -43.77 -19.10
C LYS A 34 -55.36 -43.89 -20.36
N ASN A 35 -54.06 -44.00 -20.06
CA ASN A 35 -53.01 -44.82 -20.70
C ASN A 35 -53.49 -46.27 -20.99
N PRO A 36 -52.93 -47.10 -21.93
CA PRO A 36 -51.48 -47.37 -22.00
C PRO A 36 -50.85 -47.79 -23.37
N ASN A 37 -49.51 -47.66 -23.43
CA ASN A 37 -48.47 -48.54 -24.02
C ASN A 37 -48.51 -49.12 -25.47
N GLU A 38 -47.28 -49.11 -26.02
CA GLU A 38 -46.61 -50.10 -26.88
C GLU A 38 -46.59 -49.97 -28.42
N LYS A 39 -45.47 -49.41 -28.91
CA LYS A 39 -44.40 -50.07 -29.71
C LYS A 39 -44.79 -51.12 -30.79
N LEU A 40 -44.42 -50.79 -32.05
CA LEU A 40 -43.62 -51.57 -33.04
C LEU A 40 -44.19 -51.65 -34.49
N VAL A 41 -43.43 -51.04 -35.41
CA VAL A 41 -42.93 -51.55 -36.72
C VAL A 41 -43.87 -51.66 -37.95
N GLU A 42 -43.51 -50.83 -38.94
CA GLU A 42 -43.38 -50.99 -40.42
C GLU A 42 -44.34 -51.81 -41.30
N HIS A 43 -44.64 -51.17 -42.45
CA HIS A 43 -44.86 -51.67 -43.84
C HIS A 43 -45.73 -52.93 -44.06
N GLY A 44 -46.76 -52.98 -44.91
CA GLY A 44 -47.22 -52.20 -46.07
C GLY A 44 -47.83 -53.19 -47.06
N ASP A 45 -48.91 -52.87 -47.79
CA ASP A 45 -49.36 -53.63 -48.98
C ASP A 45 -50.39 -52.87 -49.86
N GLN A 46 -49.88 -52.32 -50.98
CA GLN A 46 -50.27 -52.40 -52.43
C GLN A 46 -51.67 -52.96 -52.86
N PRO A 47 -52.14 -52.87 -54.15
CA PRO A 47 -51.69 -52.13 -55.37
C PRO A 47 -52.82 -51.51 -56.27
N LYS A 48 -52.46 -50.63 -57.24
CA LYS A 48 -52.60 -50.81 -58.73
C LYS A 48 -52.45 -49.50 -59.55
N VAL A 49 -51.57 -49.58 -60.57
CA VAL A 49 -51.09 -48.61 -61.60
C VAL A 49 -52.08 -48.58 -62.81
N PRO A 50 -52.05 -47.70 -63.88
CA PRO A 50 -50.97 -46.83 -64.39
C PRO A 50 -51.31 -45.46 -65.05
N GLY A 51 -50.29 -44.62 -65.32
CA GLY A 51 -50.26 -43.72 -66.50
C GLY A 51 -49.77 -42.27 -66.32
N HIS A 52 -48.49 -42.04 -66.65
CA HIS A 52 -47.79 -40.80 -67.05
C HIS A 52 -48.07 -39.44 -66.37
N HIS A 53 -47.01 -38.98 -65.72
CA HIS A 53 -46.74 -37.69 -65.10
C HIS A 53 -46.71 -36.51 -66.06
N GLU A 54 -47.27 -35.38 -65.63
CA GLU A 54 -46.53 -34.13 -65.38
C GLU A 54 -47.42 -33.21 -64.53
N GLY A 55 -47.02 -32.94 -63.27
CA GLY A 55 -47.74 -32.01 -62.41
C GLY A 55 -47.45 -32.15 -60.92
N LEU A 56 -46.69 -31.18 -60.39
CA LEU A 56 -46.57 -30.77 -58.98
C LEU A 56 -45.89 -31.74 -58.00
N TRP A 57 -44.67 -31.40 -57.57
CA TRP A 57 -44.03 -31.95 -56.36
C TRP A 57 -44.15 -30.94 -55.19
N PRO A 58 -44.41 -31.41 -53.95
CA PRO A 58 -44.43 -30.58 -52.75
C PRO A 58 -42.99 -30.23 -52.30
N LEU A 59 -42.81 -29.01 -51.77
CA LEU A 59 -41.56 -28.52 -51.18
C LEU A 59 -41.27 -29.29 -49.88
N GLU A 60 -40.20 -30.10 -49.86
CA GLU A 60 -39.56 -30.52 -48.61
C GLU A 60 -38.76 -29.33 -48.05
N LEU A 61 -39.20 -28.77 -46.92
CA LEU A 61 -38.45 -27.80 -46.11
C LEU A 61 -37.33 -28.55 -45.36
N ASN A 62 -36.20 -28.83 -46.02
CA ASN A 62 -35.10 -29.60 -45.45
C ASN A 62 -33.86 -28.73 -45.15
N GLY A 63 -33.96 -27.94 -44.08
CA GLY A 63 -32.82 -27.27 -43.47
C GLY A 63 -33.21 -26.75 -42.09
N LYS A 64 -32.99 -27.56 -41.04
CA LYS A 64 -33.16 -27.10 -39.66
C LYS A 64 -31.95 -26.24 -39.29
N LEU A 65 -32.20 -24.98 -38.96
CA LEU A 65 -31.25 -24.09 -38.31
C LEU A 65 -31.34 -24.31 -36.80
N THR A 66 -30.21 -24.45 -36.13
CA THR A 66 -30.08 -24.54 -34.67
C THR A 66 -28.99 -23.58 -34.22
N ILE A 67 -29.05 -23.18 -32.96
CA ILE A 67 -27.98 -22.48 -32.28
C ILE A 67 -27.40 -23.45 -31.28
N GLU A 68 -26.09 -23.55 -31.23
CA GLU A 68 -25.36 -24.34 -30.24
C GLU A 68 -24.27 -23.45 -29.65
N PHE A 69 -24.04 -23.56 -28.36
CA PHE A 69 -22.89 -22.92 -27.73
C PHE A 69 -21.63 -23.71 -28.06
N ASP A 70 -20.66 -23.06 -28.72
CA ASP A 70 -19.37 -23.69 -29.04
C ASP A 70 -18.38 -23.42 -27.91
N LYS A 71 -18.19 -24.44 -27.06
CA LYS A 71 -17.29 -24.40 -25.92
C LYS A 71 -15.82 -24.10 -26.29
N GLN A 72 -15.39 -24.40 -27.51
CA GLN A 72 -14.00 -24.16 -27.93
C GLN A 72 -13.73 -22.72 -28.35
N LYS A 73 -14.76 -21.99 -28.75
CA LYS A 73 -14.66 -20.58 -29.19
C LYS A 73 -15.34 -19.60 -28.25
N ILE A 74 -15.98 -20.10 -27.19
CA ILE A 74 -16.74 -19.34 -26.19
C ILE A 74 -17.72 -18.40 -26.90
N GLY A 75 -18.76 -18.98 -27.53
CA GLY A 75 -19.77 -18.19 -28.23
C GLY A 75 -20.82 -19.04 -28.95
N TYR A 76 -21.86 -18.39 -29.45
CA TYR A 76 -22.98 -19.07 -30.10
C TYR A 76 -22.73 -19.29 -31.59
N LYS A 77 -22.89 -20.54 -31.99
CA LYS A 77 -22.70 -21.02 -33.35
C LYS A 77 -24.04 -21.37 -33.96
N LEU A 78 -24.36 -20.71 -35.07
CA LEU A 78 -25.43 -21.16 -35.95
C LEU A 78 -24.98 -22.41 -36.67
N ILE A 79 -25.80 -23.46 -36.62
CA ILE A 79 -25.56 -24.73 -37.29
C ILE A 79 -26.80 -25.06 -38.12
N TRP A 80 -26.61 -25.50 -39.35
CA TRP A 80 -27.74 -25.93 -40.17
C TRP A 80 -27.42 -27.17 -40.99
N GLU A 81 -28.44 -27.98 -41.26
CA GLU A 81 -28.30 -29.11 -42.15
C GLU A 81 -28.13 -28.65 -43.60
N LYS A 82 -27.18 -29.24 -44.34
CA LYS A 82 -26.94 -28.91 -45.76
C LYS A 82 -28.07 -29.44 -46.65
N PRO A 83 -28.82 -28.57 -47.35
CA PRO A 83 -29.82 -29.01 -48.32
C PRO A 83 -29.18 -29.55 -49.61
N LYS A 84 -29.89 -30.45 -50.30
CA LYS A 84 -29.43 -31.00 -51.60
C LYS A 84 -29.34 -29.89 -52.65
N HIS A 85 -28.25 -29.87 -53.41
CA HIS A 85 -28.01 -28.95 -54.54
C HIS A 85 -27.93 -27.45 -54.19
N VAL A 86 -27.58 -27.08 -52.94
CA VAL A 86 -27.34 -25.68 -52.56
C VAL A 86 -26.02 -25.16 -53.13
N THR A 87 -25.97 -23.88 -53.50
CA THR A 87 -24.77 -23.21 -54.02
C THR A 87 -24.18 -22.17 -53.09
N SER A 88 -24.99 -21.54 -52.23
CA SER A 88 -24.58 -20.58 -51.20
C SER A 88 -25.69 -20.39 -50.16
N TYR A 89 -25.35 -19.74 -49.04
CA TYR A 89 -26.26 -19.41 -47.95
C TYR A 89 -26.22 -17.91 -47.66
N ASP A 90 -27.38 -17.32 -47.38
CA ASP A 90 -27.48 -15.97 -46.84
C ASP A 90 -28.00 -16.04 -45.40
N ILE A 91 -27.27 -15.44 -44.46
CA ILE A 91 -27.62 -15.37 -43.05
C ILE A 91 -28.27 -14.04 -42.78
N PHE A 92 -29.45 -14.08 -42.19
CA PHE A 92 -30.21 -12.91 -41.81
C PHE A 92 -30.35 -12.83 -40.31
N ARG A 93 -30.25 -11.60 -39.79
CA ARG A 93 -30.51 -11.26 -38.39
C ARG A 93 -31.57 -10.18 -38.32
N LYS A 94 -32.47 -10.30 -37.34
CA LYS A 94 -33.52 -9.31 -37.11
C LYS A 94 -32.91 -8.06 -36.46
N ASN A 95 -33.15 -6.89 -37.05
CA ASN A 95 -32.70 -5.61 -36.51
C ASN A 95 -33.72 -5.02 -35.52
N GLY A 96 -33.38 -3.92 -34.85
CA GLY A 96 -34.24 -3.25 -33.85
C GLY A 96 -35.61 -2.75 -34.37
N SER A 97 -35.83 -2.73 -35.69
CA SER A 97 -37.14 -2.44 -36.31
C SER A 97 -38.02 -3.70 -36.50
N GLY A 98 -37.51 -4.86 -36.12
CA GLY A 98 -38.16 -6.16 -36.26
C GLY A 98 -38.04 -6.79 -37.65
N LYS A 99 -37.17 -6.26 -38.53
CA LYS A 99 -36.98 -6.75 -39.91
C LYS A 99 -35.68 -7.54 -40.02
N PHE A 100 -35.70 -8.65 -40.76
CA PHE A 100 -34.51 -9.43 -41.08
C PHE A 100 -33.63 -8.70 -42.11
N GLU A 101 -32.36 -8.51 -41.76
CA GLU A 101 -31.32 -7.94 -42.62
C GLU A 101 -30.19 -8.95 -42.82
N LYS A 102 -29.66 -9.00 -44.04
CA LYS A 102 -28.58 -9.92 -44.40
C LYS A 102 -27.30 -9.46 -43.72
N ILE A 103 -26.73 -10.30 -42.86
CA ILE A 103 -25.49 -10.02 -42.13
C ILE A 103 -24.28 -10.76 -42.73
N LYS A 104 -24.50 -11.89 -43.40
CA LYS A 104 -23.42 -12.65 -44.04
C LYS A 104 -23.90 -13.42 -45.26
N GLU A 105 -23.04 -13.49 -46.27
CA GLU A 105 -23.14 -14.46 -47.37
C GLU A 105 -22.05 -15.52 -47.21
N ILE A 106 -22.44 -16.78 -47.32
CA ILE A 106 -21.54 -17.93 -47.32
C ILE A 106 -21.56 -18.55 -48.71
N THR A 107 -20.50 -18.31 -49.47
CA THR A 107 -20.35 -18.76 -50.85
C THR A 107 -19.88 -20.22 -50.99
N ASP A 108 -19.35 -20.81 -49.91
CA ASP A 108 -19.00 -22.23 -49.88
C ASP A 108 -20.20 -23.08 -49.43
N PRO A 109 -20.84 -23.86 -50.34
CA PRO A 109 -21.98 -24.69 -49.99
C PRO A 109 -21.60 -25.87 -49.07
N LYS A 110 -20.32 -26.10 -48.75
CA LYS A 110 -19.89 -27.10 -47.74
C LYS A 110 -19.91 -26.55 -46.31
N LYS A 111 -19.86 -25.22 -46.14
CA LYS A 111 -19.86 -24.60 -44.80
C LYS A 111 -21.29 -24.57 -44.25
N THR A 112 -21.52 -25.29 -43.15
CA THR A 112 -22.84 -25.46 -42.51
C THR A 112 -22.90 -24.83 -41.12
N THR A 113 -21.92 -23.99 -40.80
CA THR A 113 -21.79 -23.34 -39.50
C THR A 113 -21.35 -21.89 -39.65
N PHE A 114 -21.80 -21.04 -38.74
CA PHE A 114 -21.47 -19.62 -38.68
C PHE A 114 -21.44 -19.12 -37.25
N PHE A 115 -20.48 -18.25 -36.97
CA PHE A 115 -20.41 -17.47 -35.74
C PHE A 115 -20.76 -16.03 -36.10
N ASP A 116 -21.72 -15.44 -35.38
CA ASP A 116 -22.01 -14.02 -35.51
C ASP A 116 -21.20 -13.24 -34.47
N ASP A 117 -20.09 -12.68 -34.92
CA ASP A 117 -19.16 -11.92 -34.07
C ASP A 117 -19.71 -10.53 -33.67
N SER A 118 -20.94 -10.18 -34.09
CA SER A 118 -21.57 -8.87 -33.85
C SER A 118 -22.77 -8.92 -32.90
N ILE A 119 -22.87 -9.98 -32.09
CA ILE A 119 -23.85 -10.13 -31.01
C ILE A 119 -23.48 -9.19 -29.87
N SER A 120 -24.44 -8.39 -29.41
CA SER A 120 -24.35 -7.54 -28.22
C SER A 120 -25.25 -8.08 -27.11
N LEU A 121 -24.75 -8.10 -25.88
CA LEU A 121 -25.36 -8.80 -24.76
C LEU A 121 -26.55 -8.05 -24.17
N GLY A 122 -27.50 -8.78 -23.56
CA GLY A 122 -28.77 -8.22 -23.05
C GLY A 122 -29.82 -7.91 -24.12
N GLU A 123 -29.59 -8.31 -25.37
CA GLU A 123 -30.55 -8.22 -26.47
C GLU A 123 -30.87 -9.60 -27.02
N SER A 124 -32.13 -9.86 -27.39
CA SER A 124 -32.50 -11.11 -28.06
C SER A 124 -32.23 -11.01 -29.57
N TYR A 125 -31.53 -11.98 -30.13
CA TYR A 125 -31.23 -12.06 -31.57
C TYR A 125 -32.06 -13.12 -32.24
N SER A 126 -32.76 -12.77 -33.32
CA SER A 126 -33.42 -13.76 -34.18
C SER A 126 -32.64 -13.95 -35.46
N TYR A 127 -32.34 -15.20 -35.80
CA TYR A 127 -31.65 -15.59 -37.03
C TYR A 127 -32.54 -16.43 -37.94
N THR A 128 -32.35 -16.27 -39.24
CA THR A 128 -32.86 -17.19 -40.26
C THR A 128 -31.87 -17.31 -41.42
N LEU A 129 -32.01 -18.37 -42.20
CA LEU A 129 -31.14 -18.69 -43.32
C LEU A 129 -31.93 -18.76 -44.63
N ALA A 130 -31.44 -18.10 -45.68
CA ALA A 130 -31.91 -18.35 -47.04
C ALA A 130 -30.93 -19.26 -47.80
N TYR A 131 -31.48 -20.26 -48.49
CA TYR A 131 -30.72 -21.22 -49.28
C TYR A 131 -30.80 -20.86 -50.76
N HIS A 132 -29.64 -20.72 -51.42
CA HIS A 132 -29.60 -20.45 -52.86
C HIS A 132 -29.40 -21.71 -53.68
N HIS A 133 -30.25 -21.88 -54.70
CA HIS A 133 -30.12 -22.90 -55.74
C HIS A 133 -29.98 -22.26 -57.11
N LYS A 134 -29.36 -22.97 -58.06
CA LYS A 134 -29.07 -22.47 -59.42
C LYS A 134 -30.26 -21.91 -60.21
N ASN A 135 -31.51 -21.99 -59.74
CA ASN A 135 -32.68 -21.42 -60.44
C ASN A 135 -33.88 -21.01 -59.55
N ARG A 136 -33.77 -20.93 -58.21
CA ARG A 136 -34.83 -20.43 -57.31
C ARG A 136 -34.26 -19.90 -56.00
N ASN A 137 -34.83 -18.80 -55.50
CA ASN A 137 -34.74 -18.37 -54.09
C ASN A 137 -35.96 -18.97 -53.37
N SER A 138 -35.76 -19.79 -52.34
CA SER A 138 -36.82 -20.30 -51.45
C SER A 138 -36.62 -19.71 -50.06
N PRO A 139 -37.68 -19.23 -49.38
CA PRO A 139 -37.53 -18.49 -48.12
C PRO A 139 -37.18 -19.38 -46.93
N ASP A 140 -36.21 -18.86 -46.18
CA ASP A 140 -36.08 -18.72 -44.73
C ASP A 140 -36.33 -19.99 -43.90
N SER A 141 -35.23 -20.63 -43.47
CA SER A 141 -35.19 -21.67 -42.45
C SER A 141 -36.06 -21.32 -41.22
N ASN A 142 -36.28 -22.28 -40.32
CA ASN A 142 -36.84 -21.93 -39.01
C ASN A 142 -36.07 -20.76 -38.39
N VAL A 143 -36.80 -19.83 -37.79
CA VAL A 143 -36.21 -18.75 -37.03
C VAL A 143 -35.70 -19.36 -35.74
N VAL A 144 -34.43 -19.13 -35.44
CA VAL A 144 -33.86 -19.45 -34.13
C VAL A 144 -33.63 -18.15 -33.38
N VAL A 145 -33.94 -18.15 -32.10
CA VAL A 145 -33.76 -16.99 -31.23
C VAL A 145 -32.66 -17.34 -30.24
N LEU A 146 -31.65 -16.49 -30.17
CA LEU A 146 -30.69 -16.44 -29.09
C LEU A 146 -31.20 -15.39 -28.12
N ASP A 147 -31.64 -15.84 -26.96
CA ASP A 147 -32.29 -14.97 -25.98
C ASP A 147 -31.52 -15.00 -24.67
N PHE A 148 -31.04 -13.83 -24.25
CA PHE A 148 -30.22 -13.64 -23.06
C PHE A 148 -31.00 -13.06 -21.87
N VAL A 149 -32.31 -12.84 -22.03
CA VAL A 149 -33.17 -12.19 -21.03
C VAL A 149 -34.37 -13.04 -20.64
N THR A 150 -34.65 -14.12 -21.37
CA THR A 150 -35.71 -15.04 -20.98
C THR A 150 -35.22 -15.91 -19.83
N ASP A 151 -36.01 -15.90 -18.77
CA ASP A 151 -35.93 -16.71 -17.56
C ASP A 151 -37.31 -17.37 -17.44
N THR A 152 -37.39 -18.65 -17.80
CA THR A 152 -38.65 -19.35 -18.05
C THR A 152 -39.35 -19.79 -16.77
N ASP A 153 -38.62 -20.10 -15.70
CA ASP A 153 -39.17 -20.46 -14.39
C ASP A 153 -39.11 -19.34 -13.35
N GLY A 154 -38.44 -18.23 -13.66
CA GLY A 154 -38.46 -17.01 -12.90
C GLY A 154 -37.58 -17.07 -11.65
N ASP A 155 -36.57 -17.93 -11.63
CA ASP A 155 -35.68 -18.12 -10.49
C ASP A 155 -34.53 -17.09 -10.45
N GLY A 156 -34.37 -16.28 -11.50
CA GLY A 156 -33.31 -15.30 -11.68
C GLY A 156 -32.17 -15.78 -12.59
N MET A 157 -32.15 -17.07 -12.95
CA MET A 157 -31.22 -17.66 -13.91
C MET A 157 -31.79 -17.59 -15.33
N PRO A 158 -31.09 -16.98 -16.30
CA PRO A 158 -31.55 -16.98 -17.68
C PRO A 158 -31.51 -18.39 -18.30
N ASP A 159 -32.47 -18.72 -19.16
CA ASP A 159 -32.57 -19.97 -19.94
C ASP A 159 -31.26 -20.37 -20.64
N SER A 160 -30.46 -19.38 -21.03
CA SER A 160 -29.17 -19.56 -21.69
C SER A 160 -28.07 -20.04 -20.75
N ARG A 161 -28.15 -19.67 -19.47
CA ARG A 161 -27.24 -20.08 -18.39
C ARG A 161 -27.64 -21.45 -17.85
N GLU A 162 -28.92 -21.74 -17.80
CA GLU A 162 -29.40 -23.07 -17.41
C GLU A 162 -29.00 -24.16 -18.43
N ASP A 163 -29.04 -23.85 -19.73
CA ASP A 163 -28.47 -24.71 -20.79
C ASP A 163 -26.98 -25.03 -20.56
N LEU A 164 -26.28 -24.12 -19.91
CA LEU A 164 -24.84 -24.18 -19.67
C LEU A 164 -24.50 -25.12 -18.52
N LEU A 165 -25.25 -24.97 -17.43
CA LEU A 165 -25.09 -25.71 -16.18
C LEU A 165 -25.81 -27.07 -16.23
N GLY A 166 -26.76 -27.24 -17.15
CA GLY A 166 -27.54 -28.45 -17.30
C GLY A 166 -28.77 -28.51 -16.39
N THR A 167 -29.18 -27.36 -15.85
CA THR A 167 -30.38 -27.19 -15.03
C THR A 167 -31.66 -27.16 -15.88
N ASP A 168 -32.82 -27.40 -15.28
CA ASP A 168 -34.10 -27.46 -15.98
C ASP A 168 -34.81 -26.09 -15.95
N LYS A 169 -34.79 -25.40 -17.08
CA LYS A 169 -35.43 -24.09 -17.37
C LYS A 169 -36.89 -23.88 -16.98
N LYS A 170 -37.55 -24.92 -16.53
CA LYS A 170 -38.97 -24.89 -16.14
C LYS A 170 -39.14 -25.21 -14.67
N ASN A 171 -38.04 -25.33 -13.96
CA ASN A 171 -37.96 -25.79 -12.61
C ASN A 171 -36.81 -25.08 -11.91
N ALA A 172 -37.19 -23.99 -11.23
CA ALA A 172 -36.31 -23.14 -10.44
C ALA A 172 -35.40 -23.88 -9.45
N ASP A 173 -35.70 -25.11 -9.06
CA ASP A 173 -34.94 -25.94 -8.11
C ASP A 173 -34.75 -27.32 -8.75
N THR A 174 -33.69 -27.45 -9.55
CA THR A 174 -33.50 -28.58 -10.47
C THR A 174 -33.38 -29.90 -9.72
N ASP A 175 -32.66 -29.93 -8.61
CA ASP A 175 -32.48 -31.15 -7.83
C ASP A 175 -33.59 -31.38 -6.77
N GLY A 176 -34.38 -30.36 -6.46
CA GLY A 176 -35.53 -30.39 -5.57
C GLY A 176 -35.18 -30.36 -4.08
N ASP A 177 -34.12 -29.68 -3.66
CA ASP A 177 -33.68 -29.63 -2.26
C ASP A 177 -34.18 -28.41 -1.46
N GLN A 178 -34.79 -27.43 -2.13
CA GLN A 178 -35.35 -26.14 -1.67
C GLN A 178 -34.43 -24.93 -1.80
N LEU A 179 -33.22 -25.07 -2.35
CA LEU A 179 -32.50 -23.95 -2.93
C LEU A 179 -32.86 -23.83 -4.42
N ASN A 180 -32.84 -22.61 -4.96
CA ASN A 180 -33.09 -22.42 -6.39
C ASN A 180 -31.76 -22.38 -7.14
N ASP A 181 -31.76 -22.81 -8.40
CA ASP A 181 -30.54 -23.00 -9.18
C ASP A 181 -29.72 -21.69 -9.23
N PHE A 182 -30.40 -20.55 -9.34
CA PHE A 182 -29.76 -19.24 -9.30
C PHE A 182 -28.99 -19.00 -8.00
N TYR A 183 -29.61 -19.22 -6.84
CA TYR A 183 -29.01 -18.97 -5.52
C TYR A 183 -27.86 -19.93 -5.24
N GLU A 184 -28.02 -21.20 -5.58
CA GLU A 184 -26.96 -22.20 -5.45
C GLU A 184 -25.71 -21.77 -6.20
N VAL A 185 -25.88 -21.22 -7.40
CA VAL A 185 -24.75 -20.79 -8.23
C VAL A 185 -24.22 -19.41 -7.83
N SER A 186 -25.04 -18.54 -7.25
CA SER A 186 -24.71 -17.11 -7.04
C SER A 186 -24.48 -16.69 -5.60
N ALA A 187 -24.83 -17.52 -4.62
CA ALA A 187 -24.69 -17.22 -3.19
C ALA A 187 -24.09 -18.39 -2.38
N SER A 188 -24.69 -19.60 -2.40
CA SER A 188 -24.21 -20.72 -1.57
C SER A 188 -23.11 -21.57 -2.19
N GLU A 189 -22.93 -21.49 -3.52
CA GLU A 189 -21.96 -22.27 -4.31
C GLU A 189 -22.12 -23.78 -4.25
N THR A 190 -23.36 -24.19 -4.12
CA THR A 190 -23.76 -25.58 -4.15
C THR A 190 -24.02 -26.01 -5.60
N ASP A 191 -23.93 -27.30 -5.86
CA ASP A 191 -24.18 -27.88 -7.17
C ASP A 191 -25.69 -28.01 -7.38
N PRO A 192 -26.31 -27.23 -8.30
CA PRO A 192 -27.78 -27.23 -8.49
C PRO A 192 -28.34 -28.54 -9.04
N LEU A 193 -27.48 -29.54 -9.26
CA LEU A 193 -27.83 -30.89 -9.66
C LEU A 193 -27.71 -31.91 -8.51
N LYS A 194 -27.30 -31.49 -7.31
CA LYS A 194 -27.08 -32.34 -6.13
C LYS A 194 -27.52 -31.68 -4.82
N LYS A 195 -28.56 -32.27 -4.21
CA LYS A 195 -29.10 -31.91 -2.88
C LYS A 195 -28.13 -31.79 -1.70
N ASP A 196 -26.92 -32.31 -1.86
CA ASP A 196 -25.88 -32.48 -0.85
C ASP A 196 -24.57 -32.52 -1.64
N THR A 197 -24.03 -31.33 -1.86
CA THR A 197 -22.94 -31.05 -2.80
C THR A 197 -21.67 -31.78 -2.39
N ASP A 198 -21.35 -31.79 -1.10
CA ASP A 198 -20.14 -32.38 -0.53
C ASP A 198 -20.35 -33.82 -0.01
N SER A 199 -21.60 -34.29 0.03
CA SER A 199 -22.01 -35.61 0.53
C SER A 199 -21.66 -35.85 2.00
N ASN A 200 -21.63 -34.80 2.82
CA ASN A 200 -21.37 -34.88 4.27
C ASN A 200 -22.59 -35.39 5.07
N GLY A 201 -23.77 -35.47 4.43
CA GLY A 201 -25.01 -35.96 5.01
C GLY A 201 -25.93 -34.87 5.57
N ILE A 202 -25.57 -33.59 5.43
CA ILE A 202 -26.40 -32.41 5.63
C ILE A 202 -26.73 -31.87 4.24
N PRO A 203 -28.02 -31.76 3.85
CA PRO A 203 -28.38 -31.15 2.58
C PRO A 203 -28.02 -29.67 2.55
N ASP A 204 -27.62 -29.16 1.39
CA ASP A 204 -27.14 -27.81 1.12
C ASP A 204 -27.99 -26.69 1.78
N PRO A 205 -29.34 -26.69 1.72
CA PRO A 205 -30.17 -25.69 2.40
C PRO A 205 -30.07 -25.69 3.94
N HIS A 206 -29.57 -26.76 4.55
CA HIS A 206 -29.46 -26.91 6.01
C HIS A 206 -28.03 -26.76 6.52
N GLU A 207 -27.09 -26.45 5.64
CA GLU A 207 -25.72 -26.11 6.03
C GLU A 207 -25.67 -24.72 6.66
N ASP A 208 -24.67 -24.50 7.50
CA ASP A 208 -24.36 -23.23 8.17
C ASP A 208 -22.93 -22.90 7.74
N LEU A 209 -22.83 -22.27 6.56
CA LEU A 209 -21.58 -22.17 5.80
C LEU A 209 -20.58 -21.19 6.44
N ASP A 210 -21.06 -20.19 7.20
CA ASP A 210 -20.23 -19.20 7.89
C ASP A 210 -20.19 -19.35 9.43
N ASN A 211 -20.96 -20.29 9.99
CA ASN A 211 -21.05 -20.60 11.42
C ASN A 211 -21.61 -19.46 12.29
N ASP A 212 -22.45 -18.58 11.72
CA ASP A 212 -23.22 -17.59 12.49
C ASP A 212 -24.45 -18.24 13.17
N GLY A 213 -24.86 -19.41 12.67
CA GLY A 213 -25.95 -20.22 13.18
C GLY A 213 -27.28 -20.06 12.47
N LEU A 214 -27.34 -19.35 11.34
CA LEU A 214 -28.40 -19.45 10.34
C LEU A 214 -28.06 -20.58 9.36
N THR A 215 -29.08 -21.29 8.88
CA THR A 215 -28.85 -22.22 7.77
C THR A 215 -28.92 -21.47 6.44
N THR A 216 -28.27 -21.97 5.38
CA THR A 216 -28.37 -21.42 4.01
C THR A 216 -29.80 -21.06 3.61
N PHE A 217 -30.79 -21.91 3.94
CA PHE A 217 -32.20 -21.66 3.67
C PHE A 217 -32.81 -20.48 4.46
N GLU A 218 -32.35 -20.26 5.69
CA GLU A 218 -32.75 -19.10 6.50
C GLU A 218 -32.15 -17.83 5.93
N GLU A 219 -30.92 -17.90 5.45
CA GLU A 219 -30.23 -16.76 4.85
C GLU A 219 -30.85 -16.34 3.52
N VAL A 220 -31.25 -17.29 2.67
CA VAL A 220 -32.11 -17.02 1.49
C VAL A 220 -33.34 -16.21 1.90
N ARG A 221 -33.95 -16.58 3.02
CA ARG A 221 -35.19 -15.96 3.50
C ARG A 221 -34.97 -14.55 4.04
N TYR A 222 -33.84 -14.30 4.68
CA TYR A 222 -33.47 -12.98 5.21
C TYR A 222 -32.68 -12.13 4.21
N LYS A 223 -32.29 -12.72 3.07
CA LYS A 223 -31.44 -12.15 2.01
C LYS A 223 -30.04 -11.77 2.49
N THR A 224 -29.56 -12.46 3.51
CA THR A 224 -28.19 -12.37 4.01
C THR A 224 -27.26 -13.21 3.15
N ASN A 225 -25.96 -13.08 3.36
CA ASN A 225 -24.94 -13.76 2.58
C ASN A 225 -24.47 -15.04 3.30
N PRO A 226 -24.69 -16.24 2.72
CA PRO A 226 -24.40 -17.52 3.37
C PRO A 226 -22.96 -17.80 3.71
N LYS A 227 -22.04 -16.97 3.26
CA LYS A 227 -20.62 -17.08 3.57
C LYS A 227 -20.10 -15.91 4.41
N SER A 228 -20.98 -15.11 5.02
CA SER A 228 -20.63 -13.90 5.75
C SER A 228 -21.47 -13.78 7.01
N ALA A 229 -20.87 -14.13 8.14
CA ALA A 229 -21.59 -14.15 9.42
C ALA A 229 -22.22 -12.80 9.79
N ASP A 230 -21.65 -11.70 9.32
CA ASP A 230 -22.18 -10.34 9.48
C ASP A 230 -22.31 -9.75 8.06
N THR A 231 -23.53 -9.71 7.51
CA THR A 231 -23.76 -9.38 6.10
C THR A 231 -23.52 -7.89 5.82
N ASP A 232 -23.90 -7.00 6.74
CA ASP A 232 -23.79 -5.55 6.56
C ASP A 232 -22.55 -4.92 7.23
N ASN A 233 -21.83 -5.72 8.02
CA ASN A 233 -20.54 -5.43 8.65
C ASN A 233 -20.59 -4.30 9.67
N ASP A 234 -21.64 -4.29 10.49
CA ASP A 234 -21.84 -3.31 11.55
C ASP A 234 -21.26 -3.76 12.91
N GLY A 235 -20.83 -5.02 13.01
CA GLY A 235 -20.27 -5.65 14.20
C GLY A 235 -21.23 -6.59 14.93
N ILE A 236 -22.39 -6.90 14.37
CA ILE A 236 -23.36 -7.89 14.86
C ILE A 236 -23.58 -8.93 13.76
N ASN A 237 -23.55 -10.22 14.12
CA ASN A 237 -23.85 -11.27 13.14
C ASN A 237 -25.34 -11.34 12.79
N ASP A 238 -25.67 -11.81 11.60
CA ASP A 238 -27.02 -11.78 11.04
C ASP A 238 -28.05 -12.43 11.98
N LYS A 239 -27.68 -13.57 12.57
CA LYS A 239 -28.52 -14.25 13.57
C LYS A 239 -28.79 -13.40 14.83
N GLU A 240 -27.78 -12.72 15.34
CA GLU A 240 -27.89 -11.87 16.53
C GLU A 240 -28.73 -10.64 16.22
N GLU A 241 -28.58 -10.05 15.04
CA GLU A 241 -29.41 -8.94 14.57
C GLU A 241 -30.89 -9.30 14.51
N LEU A 242 -31.22 -10.44 13.88
CA LEU A 242 -32.59 -10.97 13.87
C LEU A 242 -33.15 -11.21 15.27
N SER A 243 -32.28 -11.50 16.24
CA SER A 243 -32.66 -11.68 17.65
C SER A 243 -32.87 -10.35 18.38
N LEU A 244 -32.15 -9.29 17.99
CA LEU A 244 -32.29 -7.93 18.50
C LEU A 244 -33.43 -7.16 17.83
N GLY A 245 -33.81 -7.57 16.61
CA GLY A 245 -34.82 -6.92 15.79
C GLY A 245 -34.26 -5.80 14.91
N THR A 246 -32.94 -5.71 14.77
CA THR A 246 -32.24 -4.89 13.78
C THR A 246 -32.33 -5.55 12.39
N ASP A 247 -31.99 -4.81 11.34
CA ASP A 247 -32.06 -5.30 9.96
C ASP A 247 -30.67 -5.70 9.46
N PRO A 248 -30.39 -7.00 9.19
CA PRO A 248 -29.05 -7.51 8.86
C PRO A 248 -28.49 -7.07 7.50
N LEU A 249 -29.17 -6.12 6.87
CA LEU A 249 -28.78 -5.49 5.61
C LEU A 249 -28.61 -3.97 5.80
N ASN A 250 -28.70 -3.47 7.02
CA ASN A 250 -28.68 -2.06 7.36
C ASN A 250 -27.94 -1.77 8.68
N THR A 251 -26.69 -1.38 8.52
CA THR A 251 -25.71 -1.02 9.58
C THR A 251 -26.13 0.02 10.64
N ASP A 252 -27.27 0.70 10.49
CA ASP A 252 -27.78 1.74 11.39
C ASP A 252 -29.32 1.69 11.32
N SER A 253 -29.91 0.83 12.14
CA SER A 253 -31.34 0.48 12.09
C SER A 253 -32.27 1.63 12.46
N ASP A 254 -31.80 2.60 13.25
CA ASP A 254 -32.62 3.71 13.74
C ASP A 254 -32.22 5.10 13.20
N ALA A 255 -31.18 5.16 12.37
CA ALA A 255 -30.65 6.32 11.67
C ALA A 255 -30.20 7.45 12.60
N ASP A 256 -29.51 7.10 13.68
CA ASP A 256 -28.96 8.04 14.66
C ASP A 256 -27.47 8.39 14.44
N LYS A 257 -26.84 7.74 13.44
CA LYS A 257 -25.43 7.85 13.01
C LYS A 257 -24.44 7.01 13.80
N LEU A 258 -24.91 6.11 14.64
CA LEU A 258 -24.16 5.06 15.30
C LEU A 258 -24.53 3.72 14.66
N PHE A 259 -23.58 2.78 14.58
CA PHE A 259 -23.92 1.44 14.08
C PHE A 259 -24.54 0.60 15.19
N ASP A 260 -25.40 -0.35 14.86
CA ASP A 260 -26.12 -1.15 15.85
C ASP A 260 -25.10 -1.93 16.73
N GLY A 261 -24.02 -2.42 16.13
CA GLY A 261 -22.88 -3.02 16.83
C GLY A 261 -22.11 -2.07 17.76
N GLU A 262 -22.06 -0.78 17.44
CA GLU A 262 -21.36 0.24 18.24
C GLU A 262 -22.15 0.73 19.46
N GLU A 263 -23.47 0.63 19.40
CA GLU A 263 -24.40 1.07 20.46
C GLU A 263 -24.32 0.20 21.71
N LYS A 264 -24.17 -1.12 21.55
CA LYS A 264 -24.09 -2.08 22.66
C LYS A 264 -23.02 -1.71 23.70
N PRO A 265 -21.76 -1.38 23.33
CA PRO A 265 -20.74 -0.90 24.27
C PRO A 265 -21.14 0.33 25.09
N PHE A 266 -22.01 1.20 24.55
CA PHE A 266 -22.49 2.40 25.23
C PHE A 266 -23.77 2.17 26.04
N GLY A 267 -24.49 1.08 25.76
CA GLY A 267 -25.77 0.76 26.38
C GLY A 267 -26.96 1.46 25.70
N PHE A 268 -26.76 1.90 24.46
CA PHE A 268 -27.80 2.42 23.58
C PHE A 268 -28.61 1.28 22.95
N ASP A 269 -29.86 1.58 22.61
CA ASP A 269 -30.82 0.65 22.03
C ASP A 269 -30.87 0.89 20.52
N PRO A 270 -30.40 -0.06 19.67
CA PRO A 270 -30.23 0.14 18.23
C PRO A 270 -31.52 0.31 17.42
N LEU A 271 -32.65 0.36 18.11
CA LEU A 271 -33.96 0.62 17.54
C LEU A 271 -34.52 1.98 17.99
N LYS A 272 -33.72 2.80 18.69
CA LYS A 272 -34.12 4.09 19.26
C LYS A 272 -33.03 5.15 19.11
N GLN A 273 -33.31 6.06 18.20
CA GLN A 273 -32.49 7.26 17.96
C GLN A 273 -32.11 8.09 19.21
N ASP A 274 -32.87 7.98 20.30
CA ASP A 274 -32.64 8.63 21.59
C ASP A 274 -33.10 7.65 22.67
N THR A 275 -32.16 6.87 23.20
CA THR A 275 -32.44 5.75 24.11
C THR A 275 -33.04 6.21 25.44
N ASP A 276 -32.56 7.35 25.97
CA ASP A 276 -32.95 7.84 27.29
C ASP A 276 -34.04 8.93 27.26
N GLY A 277 -34.34 9.45 26.07
CA GLY A 277 -35.40 10.42 25.80
C GLY A 277 -35.08 11.83 26.27
N ASP A 278 -33.81 12.19 26.42
CA ASP A 278 -33.38 13.51 26.89
C ASP A 278 -33.38 14.59 25.78
N GLY A 279 -33.56 14.17 24.52
CA GLY A 279 -33.62 15.02 23.34
C GLY A 279 -32.28 15.19 22.61
N ILE A 280 -31.23 14.46 23.00
CA ILE A 280 -29.98 14.30 22.27
C ILE A 280 -30.00 12.91 21.66
N ILE A 281 -29.74 12.80 20.35
CA ILE A 281 -29.63 11.47 19.71
C ILE A 281 -28.37 10.76 20.20
N ASP A 282 -28.39 9.44 20.30
CA ASP A 282 -27.33 8.66 20.99
C ASP A 282 -25.95 8.88 20.32
N GLY A 283 -25.90 8.95 18.98
CA GLY A 283 -24.71 9.32 18.22
C GLY A 283 -24.08 10.68 18.61
N ASN A 284 -24.87 11.63 19.13
CA ASN A 284 -24.42 12.94 19.62
C ASN A 284 -24.17 12.96 21.13
N GLU A 285 -24.47 11.89 21.86
CA GLU A 285 -24.33 11.86 23.31
C GLU A 285 -22.85 11.78 23.72
N LYS A 286 -22.46 12.61 24.70
CA LYS A 286 -21.07 12.69 25.16
C LYS A 286 -20.74 11.64 26.19
N VAL A 287 -20.13 10.55 25.74
CA VAL A 287 -19.71 9.42 26.56
C VAL A 287 -18.17 9.36 26.70
N SER A 288 -17.69 8.59 27.67
CA SER A 288 -16.25 8.31 27.83
C SER A 288 -15.98 6.87 27.41
N LYS A 289 -15.12 6.66 26.41
CA LYS A 289 -14.75 5.32 25.93
C LYS A 289 -13.26 5.08 26.09
N THR A 290 -12.90 3.85 26.43
CA THR A 290 -11.52 3.36 26.34
C THR A 290 -11.37 2.58 25.06
N ILE A 291 -10.60 3.12 24.11
CA ILE A 291 -10.25 2.46 22.85
C ILE A 291 -8.93 1.70 23.04
N LYS A 292 -8.85 0.51 22.44
CA LYS A 292 -7.68 -0.36 22.38
C LYS A 292 -7.41 -0.73 20.91
N PRO A 293 -6.17 -1.15 20.57
CA PRO A 293 -5.90 -1.69 19.24
C PRO A 293 -6.75 -2.93 18.97
N ALA A 294 -7.13 -3.14 17.71
CA ALA A 294 -7.81 -4.36 17.26
C ALA A 294 -6.91 -5.59 17.50
N THR A 295 -7.51 -6.76 17.79
CA THR A 295 -6.80 -7.98 18.23
C THR A 295 -5.59 -8.33 17.37
N ILE A 296 -5.71 -8.19 16.05
CA ILE A 296 -4.65 -8.51 15.08
C ILE A 296 -3.45 -7.55 15.10
N THR A 297 -3.69 -6.33 15.60
CA THR A 297 -2.69 -5.26 15.76
C THR A 297 -2.10 -5.24 17.17
N VAL A 298 -2.55 -6.12 18.07
CA VAL A 298 -2.05 -6.18 19.44
C VAL A 298 -0.62 -6.70 19.46
N ASP A 299 0.29 -5.89 20.00
CA ASP A 299 1.56 -6.38 20.51
C ASP A 299 1.28 -7.25 21.74
N GLU A 300 1.71 -8.51 21.65
CA GLU A 300 1.48 -9.49 22.71
C GLU A 300 2.07 -9.08 24.05
N LYS A 301 3.12 -8.25 24.07
CA LYS A 301 3.83 -7.83 25.29
C LYS A 301 3.27 -6.56 25.88
N VAL A 302 2.82 -5.63 25.03
CA VAL A 302 2.37 -4.31 25.45
C VAL A 302 1.09 -3.89 24.72
N ILE A 303 0.04 -3.63 25.49
CA ILE A 303 -1.26 -3.24 24.96
C ILE A 303 -1.50 -1.76 25.30
N PRO A 304 -1.46 -0.85 24.31
CA PRO A 304 -1.87 0.52 24.49
C PRO A 304 -3.38 0.66 24.60
N SER A 305 -3.81 1.77 25.17
CA SER A 305 -5.21 2.18 25.22
C SER A 305 -5.31 3.68 25.41
N VAL A 306 -6.44 4.26 25.01
CA VAL A 306 -6.76 5.65 25.28
C VAL A 306 -8.19 5.80 25.77
N THR A 307 -8.36 6.53 26.86
CA THR A 307 -9.66 6.96 27.37
C THR A 307 -9.90 8.42 27.01
N ILE A 308 -10.92 8.67 26.20
CA ILE A 308 -11.28 10.00 25.70
C ILE A 308 -12.80 10.22 25.86
N LYS A 309 -13.21 11.48 26.03
CA LYS A 309 -14.60 11.89 26.15
C LYS A 309 -14.99 12.75 24.96
N ALA A 310 -15.92 12.27 24.14
CA ALA A 310 -16.43 12.92 22.94
C ALA A 310 -17.86 12.40 22.65
N SER A 311 -18.51 12.84 21.57
CA SER A 311 -19.78 12.21 21.17
C SER A 311 -19.57 10.75 20.75
N ALA A 312 -20.58 9.90 20.85
CA ALA A 312 -20.46 8.49 20.45
C ALA A 312 -20.00 8.34 19.00
N ALA A 313 -20.54 9.15 18.08
CA ALA A 313 -20.12 9.20 16.68
C ALA A 313 -18.70 9.78 16.45
N GLU A 314 -18.21 10.65 17.33
CA GLU A 314 -16.81 11.11 17.29
C GLU A 314 -15.88 9.98 17.78
N LEU A 315 -16.28 9.23 18.81
CA LEU A 315 -15.46 8.17 19.41
C LEU A 315 -15.24 6.97 18.48
N SER A 316 -16.15 6.70 17.56
CA SER A 316 -15.96 5.67 16.52
C SER A 316 -14.88 6.02 15.49
N THR A 317 -14.40 7.26 15.51
CA THR A 317 -13.32 7.74 14.63
C THR A 317 -11.93 7.57 15.24
N VAL A 318 -11.86 7.17 16.51
CA VAL A 318 -10.61 7.05 17.24
C VAL A 318 -10.00 5.69 16.96
N THR A 319 -8.77 5.68 16.45
CA THR A 319 -8.03 4.45 16.13
C THR A 319 -6.72 4.38 16.90
N VAL A 320 -6.27 3.15 17.15
CA VAL A 320 -4.97 2.84 17.74
C VAL A 320 -4.35 1.74 16.89
N THR A 321 -3.43 2.13 16.00
CA THR A 321 -2.88 1.25 14.97
C THR A 321 -1.43 0.93 15.30
N ASN A 322 -1.09 -0.35 15.32
CA ASN A 322 0.30 -0.80 15.38
C ASN A 322 0.97 -0.52 14.03
N ILE A 323 2.06 0.24 14.07
CA ILE A 323 2.82 0.72 12.91
C ILE A 323 4.25 0.15 12.89
N ALA A 324 4.47 -0.99 13.54
CA ALA A 324 5.76 -1.68 13.48
C ALA A 324 6.12 -2.05 12.04
N GLY A 325 7.35 -1.71 11.63
CA GLY A 325 7.86 -2.00 10.29
C GLY A 325 7.41 -1.02 9.19
N ASP A 326 6.72 0.07 9.54
CA ASP A 326 6.36 1.14 8.60
C ASP A 326 7.46 2.21 8.44
N ASP A 327 8.20 2.52 9.50
CA ASP A 327 9.24 3.56 9.54
C ASP A 327 10.48 2.97 10.24
N GLU A 328 11.62 2.94 9.53
CA GLU A 328 12.89 2.44 10.07
C GLU A 328 13.39 3.29 11.26
N PHE A 329 12.93 4.54 11.38
CA PHE A 329 13.19 5.36 12.56
C PHE A 329 12.56 4.78 13.84
N LEU A 330 11.48 4.00 13.73
CA LEU A 330 10.80 3.36 14.87
C LEU A 330 11.02 1.85 14.94
N ALA A 331 12.09 1.35 14.28
CA ALA A 331 12.46 -0.06 14.27
C ALA A 331 12.78 -0.61 15.67
N SER A 332 12.77 -1.94 15.78
CA SER A 332 12.89 -2.64 17.07
C SER A 332 14.28 -2.57 17.73
N ASP A 333 15.26 -1.96 17.07
CA ASP A 333 16.62 -1.78 17.55
C ASP A 333 16.87 -0.43 18.26
N ILE A 334 15.82 0.39 18.44
CA ILE A 334 15.89 1.61 19.26
C ILE A 334 16.37 1.28 20.68
N PRO A 335 17.27 2.09 21.27
CA PRO A 335 17.68 1.90 22.65
C PRO A 335 16.51 1.89 23.63
N GLY A 336 16.45 0.83 24.42
CA GLY A 336 15.39 0.64 25.39
C GLY A 336 14.08 0.14 24.80
N TYR A 337 14.06 -0.42 23.59
CA TYR A 337 12.85 -1.02 23.00
C TYR A 337 12.10 -1.95 23.99
N ILE A 338 10.81 -1.68 24.20
CA ILE A 338 9.90 -2.53 25.00
C ILE A 338 8.72 -2.99 24.14
N SER A 339 8.10 -2.07 23.38
CA SER A 339 6.90 -2.34 22.59
C SER A 339 7.05 -1.94 21.13
N ALA A 340 6.18 -2.49 20.28
CA ALA A 340 5.89 -1.91 18.97
C ALA A 340 5.47 -0.42 19.09
N PRO A 341 5.73 0.41 18.06
CA PRO A 341 5.17 1.75 17.94
C PRO A 341 3.68 1.71 17.55
N TYR A 342 2.92 2.69 18.04
CA TYR A 342 1.50 2.83 17.77
C TYR A 342 1.13 4.24 17.34
N LYS A 343 0.37 4.35 16.25
CA LYS A 343 -0.27 5.59 15.80
C LYS A 343 -1.65 5.70 16.45
N PHE A 344 -1.89 6.82 17.11
CA PHE A 344 -3.21 7.19 17.60
C PHE A 344 -3.78 8.26 16.68
N GLU A 345 -5.06 8.16 16.33
CA GLU A 345 -5.73 9.14 15.47
C GLU A 345 -7.14 9.41 15.96
N ALA A 346 -7.64 10.61 15.69
CA ALA A 346 -9.01 11.03 15.96
C ALA A 346 -9.49 11.92 14.81
N GLY A 347 -10.70 11.68 14.32
CA GLY A 347 -11.33 12.51 13.28
C GLY A 347 -11.85 13.86 13.78
N PHE A 348 -11.45 14.29 14.98
CA PHE A 348 -11.94 15.49 15.66
C PHE A 348 -10.88 16.05 16.61
N GLU A 349 -10.99 17.35 16.93
CA GLU A 349 -10.13 18.01 17.91
C GLU A 349 -10.61 17.75 19.35
N PHE A 350 -9.67 17.57 20.28
CA PHE A 350 -9.98 17.35 21.69
C PHE A 350 -8.99 18.09 22.60
N ASP A 351 -9.46 18.45 23.81
CA ASP A 351 -8.62 19.15 24.79
C ASP A 351 -7.57 18.23 25.43
N LYS A 352 -7.99 17.01 25.78
CA LYS A 352 -7.16 16.00 26.45
C LYS A 352 -7.70 14.58 26.34
N ALA A 353 -6.79 13.61 26.36
CA ALA A 353 -7.09 12.18 26.43
C ALA A 353 -6.13 11.49 27.42
N ASN A 354 -6.59 10.41 28.07
CA ASN A 354 -5.77 9.64 29.01
C ASN A 354 -5.26 8.38 28.32
N MET A 355 -3.97 8.34 28.04
CA MET A 355 -3.29 7.20 27.43
C MET A 355 -2.76 6.25 28.50
N ALA A 356 -2.79 4.95 28.22
CA ALA A 356 -2.20 3.92 29.07
C ALA A 356 -1.56 2.81 28.24
N PHE A 357 -0.33 2.44 28.59
CA PHE A 357 0.39 1.29 28.04
C PHE A 357 0.52 0.22 29.12
N ASN A 358 -0.11 -0.93 28.91
CA ASN A 358 -0.08 -2.06 29.83
C ASN A 358 0.92 -3.09 29.33
N TYR A 359 1.93 -3.41 30.12
CA TYR A 359 3.00 -4.34 29.74
C TYR A 359 2.96 -5.64 30.56
N LYS A 360 3.46 -6.74 30.00
CA LYS A 360 3.57 -8.05 30.68
C LYS A 360 4.87 -8.17 31.48
N ASP A 361 4.94 -9.11 32.42
CA ASP A 361 6.12 -9.29 33.30
C ASP A 361 7.40 -9.68 32.53
N ASP A 362 7.27 -10.22 31.32
CA ASP A 362 8.37 -10.70 30.48
C ASP A 362 9.26 -9.58 29.92
N VAL A 363 8.79 -8.33 29.90
CA VAL A 363 9.61 -7.18 29.47
C VAL A 363 10.42 -6.54 30.60
N ILE A 364 10.19 -6.93 31.85
CA ILE A 364 10.84 -6.31 33.02
C ILE A 364 12.31 -6.76 33.11
N THR A 365 13.22 -5.80 33.23
CA THR A 365 14.67 -6.02 33.39
C THR A 365 15.19 -5.50 34.74
N ASP A 366 16.47 -5.76 35.06
CA ASP A 366 17.09 -5.34 36.34
C ASP A 366 17.10 -3.82 36.56
N LYS A 367 17.12 -3.03 35.47
CA LYS A 367 17.04 -1.56 35.48
C LYS A 367 15.92 -1.13 34.56
N PHE A 368 14.70 -1.11 35.09
CA PHE A 368 13.49 -0.94 34.31
C PHE A 368 12.73 0.31 34.76
N GLU A 369 12.73 1.33 33.90
CA GLU A 369 11.90 2.53 34.03
C GLU A 369 11.15 2.74 32.71
N PRO A 370 9.97 2.10 32.54
CA PRO A 370 9.20 2.23 31.31
C PRO A 370 8.60 3.64 31.24
N ALA A 371 8.70 4.25 30.07
CA ALA A 371 8.11 5.54 29.77
C ALA A 371 7.48 5.54 28.38
N ILE A 372 6.38 6.26 28.22
CA ILE A 372 5.76 6.53 26.92
C ILE A 372 6.58 7.64 26.26
N PHE A 373 7.03 7.41 25.04
CA PHE A 373 7.72 8.36 24.19
C PHE A 373 6.79 8.84 23.08
N TYR A 374 6.95 10.11 22.72
CA TYR A 374 6.29 10.77 21.60
C TYR A 374 7.32 11.01 20.50
N TYR A 375 6.92 10.70 19.26
CA TYR A 375 7.70 11.01 18.06
C TYR A 375 7.23 12.33 17.46
N ASP A 376 8.11 13.34 17.48
CA ASP A 376 7.96 14.61 16.78
C ASP A 376 8.49 14.43 15.35
N GLU A 377 7.58 14.18 14.41
CA GLU A 377 7.90 13.91 12.99
C GLU A 377 8.63 15.08 12.32
N GLU A 378 8.24 16.33 12.63
CA GLU A 378 8.85 17.53 12.03
C GLU A 378 10.33 17.66 12.41
N LYS A 379 10.68 17.28 13.63
CA LYS A 379 12.06 17.32 14.13
C LYS A 379 12.77 15.98 14.02
N GLN A 380 12.07 14.93 13.62
CA GLN A 380 12.49 13.55 13.77
C GLN A 380 13.13 13.27 15.15
N LEU A 381 12.43 13.61 16.23
CA LEU A 381 12.96 13.48 17.59
C LEU A 381 12.01 12.68 18.47
N LEU A 382 12.56 11.68 19.17
CA LEU A 382 11.82 10.84 20.11
C LEU A 382 12.13 11.28 21.54
N TYR A 383 11.11 11.67 22.32
CA TYR A 383 11.31 12.06 23.72
C TYR A 383 10.12 11.67 24.61
N PRO A 384 10.32 11.52 25.94
CA PRO A 384 9.25 11.09 26.84
C PRO A 384 8.05 12.03 26.82
N VAL A 385 6.83 11.49 26.94
CA VAL A 385 5.61 12.31 27.11
C VAL A 385 5.64 13.02 28.47
N GLU A 386 5.22 14.29 28.50
CA GLU A 386 5.10 15.05 29.74
C GLU A 386 4.05 14.45 30.70
N ASN A 387 4.24 14.65 32.01
CA ASN A 387 3.26 14.30 33.04
C ASN A 387 2.78 12.84 33.04
N GLN A 388 3.66 11.92 32.63
CA GLN A 388 3.39 10.49 32.73
C GLN A 388 3.66 9.92 34.13
N SER A 389 3.05 8.77 34.43
CA SER A 389 3.24 8.03 35.68
C SER A 389 3.34 6.53 35.41
N HIS A 390 4.21 5.85 36.14
CA HIS A 390 4.38 4.41 36.09
C HIS A 390 3.79 3.77 37.35
N ASP A 391 2.89 2.80 37.19
CA ASP A 391 2.33 1.96 38.25
C ASP A 391 2.85 0.51 38.11
N PRO A 392 3.88 0.12 38.90
CA PRO A 392 4.43 -1.22 38.87
C PRO A 392 3.48 -2.31 39.39
N SER A 393 2.39 -1.95 40.09
CA SER A 393 1.45 -2.93 40.64
C SER A 393 0.46 -3.45 39.60
N THR A 394 0.20 -2.65 38.57
CA THR A 394 -0.67 -3.00 37.43
C THR A 394 0.10 -3.13 36.12
N ASN A 395 1.43 -3.01 36.16
CA ASN A 395 2.30 -2.92 35.00
C ASN A 395 1.80 -1.93 33.95
N THR A 396 1.53 -0.70 34.38
CA THR A 396 0.93 0.31 33.50
C THR A 396 1.72 1.62 33.53
N VAL A 397 1.97 2.20 32.37
CA VAL A 397 2.40 3.60 32.25
C VAL A 397 1.23 4.42 31.73
N LYS A 398 0.93 5.55 32.35
CA LYS A 398 -0.19 6.44 31.99
C LYS A 398 0.30 7.84 31.69
N ALA A 399 -0.33 8.53 30.74
CA ALA A 399 -0.07 9.93 30.43
C ALA A 399 -1.36 10.66 30.03
N GLU A 400 -1.42 11.97 30.29
CA GLU A 400 -2.46 12.84 29.73
C GLU A 400 -1.88 13.55 28.50
N VAL A 401 -2.47 13.32 27.33
CA VAL A 401 -2.02 13.89 26.05
C VAL A 401 -3.03 14.90 25.52
N LYS A 402 -2.55 15.91 24.79
CA LYS A 402 -3.37 17.00 24.22
C LYS A 402 -3.59 16.89 22.71
N HIS A 403 -2.91 15.95 22.08
CA HIS A 403 -3.04 15.60 20.68
C HIS A 403 -2.74 14.12 20.55
N PHE A 404 -3.06 13.54 19.40
CA PHE A 404 -2.59 12.22 19.03
C PHE A 404 -1.42 12.33 18.04
N SER A 405 -0.65 11.25 17.97
CA SER A 405 0.54 11.07 17.14
C SER A 405 0.98 9.61 17.24
N GLN A 406 2.22 9.33 16.86
CA GLN A 406 2.94 8.09 17.09
C GLN A 406 3.56 8.06 18.50
N TYR A 407 3.33 6.96 19.22
CA TYR A 407 3.85 6.73 20.56
C TYR A 407 4.42 5.32 20.70
N ILE A 408 5.45 5.19 21.53
CA ILE A 408 6.13 3.92 21.81
C ILE A 408 6.49 3.83 23.29
N LEU A 409 6.45 2.62 23.87
CA LEU A 409 6.93 2.39 25.23
C LEU A 409 8.40 1.96 25.17
N LEU A 410 9.27 2.71 25.87
CA LEU A 410 10.70 2.39 25.97
C LEU A 410 11.17 2.37 27.43
N ASN A 411 12.25 1.65 27.68
CA ASN A 411 13.00 1.70 28.93
C ASN A 411 13.86 2.95 28.92
N LYS A 412 13.39 3.97 29.63
CA LYS A 412 14.00 5.29 29.68
C LYS A 412 15.45 5.29 30.16
N ILE A 413 15.84 4.32 31.01
CA ILE A 413 17.23 4.22 31.51
C ILE A 413 18.19 3.88 30.36
N GLU A 414 17.85 2.89 29.53
CA GLU A 414 18.70 2.48 28.41
C GLU A 414 18.70 3.53 27.30
N TRP A 415 17.54 4.17 27.06
CA TRP A 415 17.44 5.30 26.15
C TRP A 415 18.31 6.49 26.57
N GLN A 416 18.25 6.91 27.85
CA GLN A 416 19.07 8.00 28.36
C GLN A 416 20.56 7.66 28.32
N LYS A 417 20.91 6.42 28.66
CA LYS A 417 22.29 5.94 28.61
C LYS A 417 22.86 6.01 27.19
N ALA A 418 22.06 5.68 26.16
CA ALA A 418 22.50 5.80 24.77
C ALA A 418 22.92 7.24 24.45
N TRP A 419 22.11 8.24 24.84
CA TRP A 419 22.44 9.66 24.68
C TRP A 419 23.64 10.10 25.52
N ASP A 420 23.77 9.63 26.76
CA ASP A 420 24.90 9.99 27.63
C ASP A 420 26.24 9.47 27.10
N GLU A 421 26.24 8.36 26.35
CA GLU A 421 27.41 7.73 25.73
C GLU A 421 27.68 8.20 24.29
N MET A 422 26.81 9.04 23.72
CA MET A 422 26.94 9.55 22.36
C MET A 422 27.93 10.72 22.25
N ILE A 423 28.62 10.74 21.11
CA ILE A 423 29.36 11.92 20.67
C ILE A 423 28.38 12.71 19.81
N SER A 424 27.82 13.78 20.36
CA SER A 424 26.95 14.69 19.61
C SER A 424 27.78 15.73 18.83
N PRO A 425 27.33 16.14 17.63
CA PRO A 425 27.88 17.33 16.98
C PRO A 425 27.59 18.56 17.84
N GLU A 426 28.48 19.55 17.76
CA GLU A 426 28.18 20.88 18.30
C GLU A 426 27.52 21.71 17.20
N THR A 427 26.28 22.13 17.42
CA THR A 427 25.45 22.85 16.43
C THR A 427 25.04 24.24 16.90
N ASP A 428 24.84 25.16 15.94
CA ASP A 428 24.26 26.47 16.18
C ASP A 428 22.75 26.38 16.43
N GLU A 429 22.10 27.54 16.60
CA GLU A 429 20.64 27.64 16.81
C GLU A 429 19.81 27.17 15.60
N ASN A 430 20.42 27.02 14.42
CA ASN A 430 19.78 26.60 13.18
C ASN A 430 20.10 25.13 12.83
N GLY A 431 20.82 24.40 13.69
CA GLY A 431 21.22 23.01 13.43
C GLY A 431 22.49 22.86 12.59
N ASN A 432 23.15 23.94 12.17
CA ASN A 432 24.41 23.85 11.41
C ASN A 432 25.57 23.52 12.35
N LEU A 433 26.57 22.77 11.88
CA LEU A 433 27.80 22.55 12.62
C LEU A 433 28.46 23.89 12.98
N LYS A 434 28.84 24.08 14.26
CA LYS A 434 29.52 25.32 14.69
C LYS A 434 30.86 25.49 13.98
N ASN A 435 31.14 26.71 13.52
CA ASN A 435 32.43 27.07 12.94
C ASN A 435 33.50 27.21 14.02
N LEU A 436 34.76 27.00 13.64
CA LEU A 436 35.93 27.11 14.52
C LEU A 436 36.64 28.46 14.31
N ASP A 437 36.96 29.13 15.41
CA ASP A 437 37.88 30.25 15.46
C ASP A 437 39.17 29.80 16.14
N ILE A 438 40.26 29.67 15.37
CA ILE A 438 41.50 29.06 15.86
C ILE A 438 42.63 30.07 15.80
N VAL A 439 43.31 30.27 16.92
CA VAL A 439 44.57 31.04 16.97
C VAL A 439 45.74 30.10 17.15
N PHE A 440 46.67 30.11 16.20
CA PHE A 440 47.98 29.49 16.31
C PHE A 440 48.93 30.46 17.03
N ALA A 441 49.08 30.28 18.34
CA ALA A 441 50.04 31.01 19.16
C ALA A 441 51.35 30.22 19.22
N ILE A 442 52.34 30.64 18.44
CA ILE A 442 53.56 29.88 18.19
C ILE A 442 54.76 30.64 18.75
N ASP A 443 55.54 29.95 19.59
CA ASP A 443 56.79 30.45 20.15
C ASP A 443 57.82 30.68 19.02
N SER A 444 58.40 31.87 19.02
CA SER A 444 59.48 32.30 18.14
C SER A 444 60.74 32.66 18.92
N SER A 445 60.83 32.32 20.20
CA SER A 445 62.01 32.62 21.02
C SER A 445 63.29 32.02 20.45
N GLY A 446 64.43 32.56 20.87
CA GLY A 446 65.74 32.13 20.38
C GLY A 446 66.01 30.62 20.58
N SER A 447 65.36 29.98 21.56
CA SER A 447 65.50 28.55 21.83
C SER A 447 64.98 27.64 20.73
N MET A 448 63.98 28.11 20.00
CA MET A 448 63.44 27.40 18.84
C MET A 448 64.51 27.14 17.77
N SER A 449 65.57 27.96 17.68
CA SER A 449 66.65 27.75 16.70
C SER A 449 67.49 26.49 16.93
N TRP A 450 67.50 25.95 18.15
CA TRP A 450 68.22 24.71 18.47
C TRP A 450 67.31 23.54 18.86
N ASN A 451 66.11 23.81 19.38
CA ASN A 451 65.10 22.79 19.70
C ASN A 451 64.21 22.42 18.49
N ASP A 452 64.08 23.31 17.51
CA ASP A 452 63.36 23.08 16.24
C ASP A 452 64.19 23.63 15.05
N PRO A 453 65.40 23.11 14.80
CA PRO A 453 66.31 23.66 13.79
C PRO A 453 65.79 23.51 12.35
N ASN A 454 64.82 22.63 12.14
CA ASN A 454 64.18 22.38 10.85
C ASN A 454 62.87 23.16 10.67
N GLU A 455 62.49 24.01 11.64
CA GLU A 455 61.26 24.80 11.64
C GLU A 455 59.99 23.96 11.43
N LEU A 456 59.97 22.74 11.98
CA LEU A 456 58.83 21.84 11.85
C LEU A 456 57.56 22.44 12.44
N ARG A 457 57.64 23.29 13.48
CA ARG A 457 56.46 23.98 14.01
C ARG A 457 55.65 24.73 12.94
N LYS A 458 56.33 25.26 11.91
CA LYS A 458 55.68 25.93 10.80
C LYS A 458 54.99 24.93 9.89
N THR A 459 55.72 23.88 9.50
CA THR A 459 55.20 22.83 8.62
C THR A 459 54.00 22.11 9.23
N THR A 460 54.11 21.69 10.49
CA THR A 460 53.04 20.98 11.21
C THR A 460 51.82 21.87 11.42
N SER A 461 52.01 23.15 11.75
CA SER A 461 50.88 24.09 11.89
C SER A 461 50.15 24.33 10.56
N LYS A 462 50.88 24.42 9.44
CA LYS A 462 50.26 24.52 8.10
C LYS A 462 49.48 23.25 7.74
N ASN A 463 50.01 22.07 8.06
CA ASN A 463 49.29 20.79 7.88
C ASN A 463 47.98 20.72 8.68
N PHE A 464 47.88 21.46 9.80
CA PHE A 464 46.62 21.61 10.52
C PHE A 464 45.68 22.58 9.80
N VAL A 465 46.20 23.72 9.32
CA VAL A 465 45.41 24.71 8.56
C VAL A 465 44.79 24.08 7.31
N ASP A 466 45.51 23.19 6.63
CA ASP A 466 45.00 22.47 5.45
C ASP A 466 43.84 21.50 5.77
N LYS A 467 43.52 21.27 7.05
CA LYS A 467 42.40 20.42 7.52
C LYS A 467 41.18 21.24 7.99
N LEU A 468 41.23 22.57 7.87
CA LEU A 468 40.11 23.44 8.24
C LEU A 468 39.03 23.44 7.16
N ARG A 469 37.75 23.49 7.54
CA ARG A 469 36.66 23.70 6.59
C ARG A 469 36.71 25.14 6.07
N GLU A 470 36.15 25.40 4.89
CA GLU A 470 36.18 26.73 4.25
C GLU A 470 35.65 27.85 5.16
N GLU A 471 34.69 27.54 6.03
CA GLU A 471 34.05 28.48 6.96
C GLU A 471 34.80 28.65 8.30
N ASP A 472 35.77 27.78 8.60
CA ASP A 472 36.59 27.86 9.80
C ASP A 472 37.66 28.97 9.64
N ARG A 473 37.89 29.74 10.70
CA ARG A 473 38.75 30.92 10.67
C ARG A 473 40.05 30.69 11.43
N GLY A 474 41.18 31.02 10.80
CA GLY A 474 42.50 30.94 11.39
C GLY A 474 43.11 32.31 11.69
N ALA A 475 43.89 32.41 12.75
CA ALA A 475 44.76 33.55 13.05
C ALA A 475 46.13 33.07 13.52
N VAL A 476 47.17 33.89 13.33
CA VAL A 476 48.55 33.56 13.71
C VAL A 476 49.07 34.60 14.69
N VAL A 477 49.49 34.13 15.86
CA VAL A 477 50.16 34.94 16.89
C VAL A 477 51.59 34.44 17.05
N ASP A 478 52.52 35.31 16.74
CA ASP A 478 53.94 35.16 16.99
C ASP A 478 54.25 35.65 18.40
N PHE A 479 54.98 34.86 19.20
CA PHE A 479 55.39 35.33 20.53
C PHE A 479 56.83 34.95 20.92
N ASP A 480 57.50 35.94 21.50
CA ASP A 480 58.84 35.88 22.04
C ASP A 480 58.88 36.65 23.39
N SER A 481 59.74 37.67 23.50
CA SER A 481 59.70 38.73 24.53
C SER A 481 58.36 39.48 24.54
N TYR A 482 57.68 39.56 23.39
CA TYR A 482 56.39 40.23 23.18
C TYR A 482 55.44 39.29 22.42
N GLY A 483 54.14 39.62 22.37
CA GLY A 483 53.18 38.92 21.51
C GLY A 483 52.72 39.82 20.37
N ARG A 484 52.61 39.28 19.16
CA ARG A 484 52.19 40.00 17.95
C ARG A 484 51.23 39.14 17.13
N VAL A 485 50.09 39.73 16.75
CA VAL A 485 49.21 39.17 15.71
C VAL A 485 49.91 39.39 14.37
N VAL A 486 50.23 38.30 13.69
CA VAL A 486 50.85 38.29 12.36
C VAL A 486 49.77 38.34 11.28
N VAL A 487 48.78 37.47 11.43
CA VAL A 487 47.57 37.38 10.61
C VAL A 487 46.37 37.38 11.56
N GLY A 488 45.42 38.29 11.31
CA GLY A 488 44.18 38.34 12.06
C GLY A 488 43.22 37.23 11.62
N LEU A 489 42.17 37.01 12.41
CA LEU A 489 41.21 35.94 12.16
C LEU A 489 40.55 36.06 10.77
N THR A 490 40.73 35.06 9.91
CA THR A 490 40.29 35.04 8.49
C THR A 490 39.92 33.64 8.01
N THR A 491 39.02 33.53 7.03
CA THR A 491 38.73 32.28 6.29
C THR A 491 39.73 32.04 5.14
N ASP A 492 40.59 33.02 4.81
CA ASP A 492 41.66 32.84 3.84
C ASP A 492 42.80 32.01 4.45
N HIS A 493 42.70 30.69 4.32
CA HIS A 493 43.67 29.74 4.88
C HIS A 493 45.06 29.89 4.25
N ASP A 494 45.16 30.37 3.02
CA ASP A 494 46.46 30.66 2.39
C ASP A 494 47.13 31.87 3.06
N GLU A 495 46.39 32.90 3.44
CA GLU A 495 46.91 34.02 4.24
C GLU A 495 47.44 33.54 5.60
N VAL A 496 46.72 32.65 6.28
CA VAL A 496 47.14 32.05 7.55
C VAL A 496 48.46 31.28 7.37
N LYS A 497 48.58 30.44 6.32
CA LYS A 497 49.81 29.70 6.01
C LYS A 497 50.99 30.63 5.71
N VAL A 498 50.77 31.70 4.95
CA VAL A 498 51.78 32.74 4.70
C VAL A 498 52.21 33.42 6.00
N GLY A 499 51.27 33.69 6.90
CA GLY A 499 51.55 34.21 8.24
C GLY A 499 52.49 33.33 9.05
N ILE A 500 52.22 32.02 9.08
CA ILE A 500 53.05 31.02 9.77
C ILE A 500 54.49 31.02 9.25
N ASP A 501 54.70 31.18 7.94
CA ASP A 501 56.03 31.19 7.34
C ASP A 501 56.91 32.36 7.84
N THR A 502 56.29 33.46 8.30
CA THR A 502 57.01 34.65 8.78
C THR A 502 57.54 34.56 10.22
N ILE A 503 57.13 33.55 10.99
CA ILE A 503 57.53 33.36 12.38
C ILE A 503 59.05 33.17 12.44
N ASP A 504 59.75 33.91 13.31
CA ASP A 504 61.20 33.80 13.44
C ASP A 504 61.63 32.91 14.62
N SER A 505 62.93 32.94 14.96
CA SER A 505 63.53 32.19 16.07
C SER A 505 64.46 33.13 16.85
N SER A 506 63.94 34.23 17.39
CA SER A 506 64.69 35.27 18.10
C SER A 506 63.95 35.81 19.35
N GLY A 507 64.71 36.37 20.31
CA GLY A 507 64.11 36.95 21.53
C GLY A 507 64.04 36.00 22.72
N GLY A 508 63.40 36.44 23.81
CA GLY A 508 63.12 35.64 25.01
C GLY A 508 61.76 34.94 24.95
N THR A 509 61.28 34.37 26.06
CA THR A 509 60.02 33.60 26.11
C THR A 509 59.03 34.21 27.11
N ASN A 510 57.89 34.74 26.63
CA ASN A 510 56.86 35.39 27.44
C ASN A 510 55.47 34.80 27.17
N LEU A 511 55.19 33.67 27.84
CA LEU A 511 53.97 32.89 27.66
C LEU A 511 52.68 33.71 27.89
N TYR A 512 52.68 34.59 28.89
CA TYR A 512 51.53 35.46 29.20
C TYR A 512 51.20 36.41 28.03
N ASN A 513 52.20 37.04 27.41
CA ASN A 513 51.96 37.98 26.32
C ASN A 513 51.47 37.27 25.05
N GLY A 514 52.01 36.08 24.74
CA GLY A 514 51.53 35.25 23.64
C GLY A 514 50.06 34.87 23.83
N MET A 515 49.72 34.31 24.99
CA MET A 515 48.35 33.92 25.33
C MET A 515 47.39 35.12 25.35
N LEU A 516 47.81 36.26 25.92
CA LEU A 516 47.00 37.47 25.97
C LEU A 516 46.67 37.97 24.56
N LYS A 517 47.64 37.94 23.63
CA LYS A 517 47.39 38.38 22.26
C LYS A 517 46.45 37.45 21.52
N ALA A 518 46.59 36.14 21.71
CA ALA A 518 45.66 35.17 21.15
C ALA A 518 44.23 35.37 21.66
N LEU A 519 44.05 35.50 22.98
CA LEU A 519 42.73 35.78 23.57
C LEU A 519 42.12 37.09 23.05
N ARG A 520 42.91 38.17 22.97
CA ARG A 520 42.39 39.45 22.47
C ARG A 520 42.02 39.39 20.98
N GLU A 521 42.68 38.57 20.18
CA GLU A 521 42.29 38.38 18.78
C GLU A 521 40.89 37.72 18.71
N LEU A 522 40.69 36.64 19.46
CA LEU A 522 39.39 35.95 19.56
C LEU A 522 38.29 36.86 20.12
N GLU A 523 38.59 37.66 21.14
CA GLU A 523 37.64 38.60 21.75
C GLU A 523 37.25 39.73 20.78
N ASN A 524 38.23 40.36 20.14
CA ASN A 524 37.96 41.52 19.28
C ASN A 524 37.27 41.17 17.96
N LYS A 525 37.39 39.92 17.52
CA LYS A 525 36.83 39.38 16.26
C LYS A 525 35.75 38.31 16.50
N MET A 526 35.22 38.27 17.71
CA MET A 526 34.22 37.31 18.13
C MET A 526 33.02 37.32 17.18
N VAL A 527 32.68 36.14 16.67
CA VAL A 527 31.38 35.85 16.06
C VAL A 527 30.63 34.97 17.05
N SER A 528 29.41 35.38 17.41
CA SER A 528 28.56 34.61 18.30
C SER A 528 28.24 33.27 17.66
N GLY A 529 28.40 32.17 18.40
CA GLY A 529 28.15 30.81 17.90
C GLY A 529 29.41 30.02 17.53
N ASN A 530 30.54 30.67 17.22
CA ASN A 530 31.78 29.95 16.88
C ASN A 530 32.46 29.37 18.13
N LYS A 531 33.00 28.16 17.98
CA LYS A 531 33.88 27.56 18.99
C LYS A 531 35.26 28.19 18.90
N ARG A 532 35.83 28.57 20.05
CA ARG A 532 37.07 29.35 20.09
C ARG A 532 38.21 28.52 20.67
N LEU A 533 39.30 28.42 19.92
CA LEU A 533 40.43 27.57 20.25
C LEU A 533 41.75 28.34 20.15
N ILE A 534 42.67 28.02 21.04
CA ILE A 534 44.07 28.46 20.95
C ILE A 534 44.94 27.21 20.92
N ILE A 535 45.78 27.10 19.89
CA ILE A 535 46.87 26.13 19.83
C ILE A 535 48.14 26.87 20.27
N PHE A 536 48.64 26.52 21.45
CA PHE A 536 49.73 27.21 22.13
C PHE A 536 50.98 26.33 22.15
N LEU A 537 51.95 26.62 21.28
CA LEU A 537 53.17 25.84 21.08
C LEU A 537 54.38 26.56 21.64
N THR A 538 55.16 25.91 22.53
CA THR A 538 56.33 26.48 23.19
C THR A 538 57.43 25.44 23.42
N ASP A 539 58.70 25.84 23.41
CA ASP A 539 59.84 24.96 23.75
C ASP A 539 60.54 25.31 25.08
N GLY A 540 60.13 26.42 25.70
CA GLY A 540 60.70 26.93 26.93
C GLY A 540 59.69 27.30 28.01
N ASP A 541 60.19 27.50 29.23
CA ASP A 541 59.49 28.16 30.32
C ASP A 541 59.62 29.69 30.19
N GLY A 542 58.59 30.43 30.61
CA GLY A 542 58.53 31.87 30.41
C GLY A 542 57.64 32.59 31.41
N THR A 543 57.53 33.92 31.25
CA THR A 543 56.72 34.72 32.17
C THR A 543 55.24 34.35 32.05
N TRP A 544 54.60 34.02 33.18
CA TRP A 544 53.18 33.63 33.24
C TRP A 544 52.40 34.39 34.32
N ARG A 545 51.09 34.56 34.13
CA ARG A 545 50.16 35.11 35.14
C ARG A 545 48.82 34.38 35.11
N ASN A 546 48.43 33.78 36.23
CA ASN A 546 47.19 32.99 36.33
C ASN A 546 45.90 33.78 36.06
N SER A 547 45.92 35.12 36.13
CA SER A 547 44.72 35.94 35.89
C SER A 547 44.11 35.74 34.50
N ILE A 548 44.91 35.31 33.51
CA ILE A 548 44.42 35.07 32.16
C ILE A 548 43.54 33.81 32.04
N LEU A 549 43.69 32.83 32.96
CA LEU A 549 42.87 31.61 32.94
C LEU A 549 41.39 31.91 33.20
N GLU A 550 41.12 32.85 34.10
CA GLU A 550 39.75 33.29 34.38
C GLU A 550 39.14 34.01 33.17
N GLU A 551 39.95 34.77 32.42
CA GLU A 551 39.49 35.42 31.18
C GLU A 551 39.22 34.38 30.08
N LEU A 552 40.11 33.40 29.89
CA LEU A 552 39.92 32.32 28.91
C LEU A 552 38.61 31.54 29.16
N LYS A 553 38.31 31.23 30.42
CA LYS A 553 37.05 30.56 30.81
C LYS A 553 35.82 31.45 30.58
N LEU A 554 35.91 32.73 30.93
CA LEU A 554 34.80 33.68 30.75
C LEU A 554 34.44 33.83 29.27
N PHE A 555 35.45 33.78 28.40
CA PHE A 555 35.28 33.83 26.95
C PHE A 555 35.17 32.43 26.32
N ASP A 556 34.94 31.36 27.09
CA ASP A 556 34.73 30.01 26.55
C ASP A 556 35.77 29.61 25.47
N VAL A 557 37.04 29.87 25.78
CA VAL A 557 38.18 29.57 24.88
C VAL A 557 38.87 28.30 25.36
N THR A 558 38.90 27.29 24.50
CA THR A 558 39.63 26.05 24.75
C THR A 558 41.10 26.19 24.35
N VAL A 559 42.04 25.87 25.25
CA VAL A 559 43.47 25.98 24.97
C VAL A 559 44.12 24.61 24.88
N TYR A 560 44.70 24.32 23.73
CA TYR A 560 45.56 23.17 23.51
C TYR A 560 47.02 23.60 23.64
N THR A 561 47.77 22.93 24.52
CA THR A 561 49.17 23.29 24.76
C THR A 561 50.10 22.21 24.23
N ILE A 562 51.11 22.60 23.48
CA ILE A 562 52.13 21.70 22.93
C ILE A 562 53.49 22.10 23.51
N GLY A 563 54.09 21.21 24.30
CA GLY A 563 55.43 21.39 24.84
C GLY A 563 56.47 20.67 23.98
N LEU A 564 57.42 21.42 23.41
CA LEU A 564 58.52 20.88 22.62
C LEU A 564 59.81 20.76 23.44
N GLY A 565 60.30 19.54 23.60
CA GLY A 565 61.52 19.25 24.35
C GLY A 565 61.38 19.44 25.87
N TYR A 566 62.48 19.25 26.58
CA TYR A 566 62.49 19.20 28.06
C TYR A 566 62.64 20.57 28.74
N GLY A 567 62.64 21.67 27.97
CA GLY A 567 62.81 23.04 28.47
C GLY A 567 61.54 23.70 28.99
N VAL A 568 60.39 23.04 28.81
CA VAL A 568 59.06 23.55 29.13
C VAL A 568 58.64 23.29 30.58
N ASN A 569 57.74 24.12 31.08
CA ASN A 569 57.04 23.88 32.34
C ASN A 569 55.78 23.04 32.11
N GLU A 570 55.93 21.72 32.05
CA GLU A 570 54.83 20.80 31.74
C GLU A 570 53.64 20.95 32.68
N GLY A 571 53.89 21.12 33.98
CA GLY A 571 52.82 21.28 34.97
C GLY A 571 51.98 22.53 34.72
N LEU A 572 52.61 23.62 34.27
CA LEU A 572 51.89 24.83 33.87
C LEU A 572 51.06 24.58 32.60
N LEU A 573 51.66 23.99 31.55
CA LEU A 573 50.96 23.73 30.29
C LEU A 573 49.76 22.79 30.47
N GLN A 574 49.93 21.71 31.26
CA GLN A 574 48.85 20.81 31.66
C GLN A 574 47.74 21.55 32.43
N THR A 575 48.11 22.47 33.32
CA THR A 575 47.13 23.29 34.06
C THR A 575 46.35 24.19 33.10
N ILE A 576 47.02 24.87 32.16
CA ILE A 576 46.35 25.73 31.17
C ILE A 576 45.36 24.91 30.34
N ALA A 577 45.79 23.77 29.80
CA ALA A 577 44.95 22.94 28.97
C ALA A 577 43.73 22.39 29.74
N SER A 578 43.96 21.74 30.88
CA SER A 578 42.89 21.12 31.67
C SER A 578 41.88 22.12 32.23
N GLU A 579 42.33 23.31 32.66
CA GLU A 579 41.44 24.36 33.19
C GLU A 579 40.59 25.04 32.10
N THR A 580 40.96 24.93 30.83
CA THR A 580 40.22 25.51 29.69
C THR A 580 39.50 24.46 28.84
N GLY A 581 39.53 23.19 29.23
CA GLY A 581 38.88 22.09 28.52
C GLY A 581 39.69 21.49 27.35
N GLY A 582 40.95 21.90 27.17
CA GLY A 582 41.85 21.36 26.14
C GLY A 582 42.77 20.25 26.64
N LYS A 583 43.70 19.82 25.80
CA LYS A 583 44.68 18.77 26.12
C LYS A 583 46.13 19.26 25.97
N TYR A 584 47.00 18.70 26.81
CA TYR A 584 48.45 18.89 26.70
C TYR A 584 49.06 17.76 25.88
N PHE A 585 49.91 18.13 24.92
CA PHE A 585 50.70 17.21 24.12
C PHE A 585 52.19 17.48 24.30
N PHE A 586 52.96 16.43 24.58
CA PHE A 586 54.41 16.50 24.68
C PHE A 586 55.06 15.99 23.40
N ALA A 587 56.00 16.76 22.86
CA ALA A 587 56.85 16.36 21.74
C ALA A 587 58.30 16.31 22.22
N GLU A 588 58.92 15.11 22.24
CA GLU A 588 60.29 14.97 22.73
C GLU A 588 61.30 15.64 21.76
N LYS A 589 61.08 15.45 20.46
CA LYS A 589 61.91 15.95 19.36
C LYS A 589 61.05 16.27 18.13
N ASP A 590 61.68 16.88 17.13
CA ASP A 590 61.20 17.17 15.78
C ASP A 590 60.07 16.25 15.25
N ILE A 591 60.26 14.92 15.22
CA ILE A 591 59.29 13.96 14.65
C ILE A 591 57.99 13.84 15.47
N ASP A 592 58.04 14.10 16.78
CA ASP A 592 56.90 13.97 17.69
C ASP A 592 55.96 15.18 17.62
N LEU A 593 56.44 16.30 17.05
CA LEU A 593 55.66 17.53 16.95
C LEU A 593 54.49 17.39 15.96
N GLN A 594 54.66 16.65 14.87
CA GLN A 594 53.57 16.34 13.94
C GLN A 594 52.50 15.47 14.63
N ASN A 595 52.92 14.45 15.39
CA ASN A 595 51.99 13.61 16.17
C ASN A 595 51.20 14.43 17.22
N ALA A 596 51.86 15.40 17.87
CA ALA A 596 51.20 16.30 18.81
C ALA A 596 50.13 17.15 18.11
N ILE A 597 50.47 17.77 16.97
CA ILE A 597 49.50 18.56 16.19
C ILE A 597 48.38 17.69 15.60
N ASP A 598 48.68 16.49 15.12
CA ASP A 598 47.66 15.54 14.67
C ASP A 598 46.75 15.09 15.82
N GLY A 599 47.31 14.96 17.03
CA GLY A 599 46.55 14.74 18.26
C GLY A 599 45.60 15.89 18.57
N VAL A 600 46.04 17.14 18.38
CA VAL A 600 45.15 18.31 18.48
C VAL A 600 44.10 18.28 17.38
N ALA A 601 44.48 18.05 16.12
CA ALA A 601 43.56 18.01 14.98
C ALA A 601 42.45 16.97 15.18
N LYS A 602 42.83 15.77 15.62
CA LYS A 602 41.88 14.69 15.95
C LYS A 602 40.91 15.06 17.06
N ASP A 603 41.35 15.88 18.01
CA ASP A 603 40.50 16.31 19.13
C ASP A 603 39.62 17.53 18.79
N THR A 604 40.04 18.34 17.82
CA THR A 604 39.47 19.67 17.55
C THR A 604 38.75 19.79 16.22
N LEU A 605 39.36 19.32 15.13
CA LEU A 605 38.87 19.51 13.78
C LEU A 605 37.80 18.51 13.40
N ASN A 606 37.83 17.32 14.02
CA ASN A 606 36.95 16.23 13.63
C ASN A 606 37.15 15.97 12.11
N PRO A 607 38.34 15.49 11.70
CA PRO A 607 38.70 15.41 10.28
C PRO A 607 37.64 14.63 9.52
N ASP A 608 37.40 15.06 8.30
CA ASP A 608 36.52 14.44 7.31
C ASP A 608 37.46 14.03 6.16
N GLN A 609 37.75 12.74 6.08
CA GLN A 609 38.81 12.21 5.23
C GLN A 609 38.38 12.09 3.76
N ASP A 610 37.11 11.88 3.48
CA ASP A 610 36.60 11.79 2.11
C ASP A 610 35.98 13.09 1.59
N ASP A 611 35.77 14.10 2.44
CA ASP A 611 35.26 15.44 2.14
C ASP A 611 33.77 15.43 1.73
N ASP A 612 32.97 14.60 2.38
CA ASP A 612 31.50 14.58 2.22
C ASP A 612 30.79 15.54 3.19
N GLY A 613 31.45 16.00 4.26
CA GLY A 613 30.89 16.89 5.29
C GLY A 613 30.54 16.18 6.61
N LEU A 614 30.70 14.85 6.69
CA LEU A 614 30.62 14.08 7.91
C LEU A 614 32.01 13.87 8.52
N PRO A 615 32.19 14.20 9.80
CA PRO A 615 33.47 13.93 10.46
C PRO A 615 33.72 12.45 10.74
N ASP A 616 34.94 11.95 10.46
CA ASP A 616 35.39 10.56 10.69
C ASP A 616 35.03 10.01 12.07
N LYS A 617 35.11 10.86 13.10
CA LYS A 617 34.84 10.46 14.49
C LYS A 617 33.37 10.12 14.70
N LEU A 618 32.46 10.77 13.98
CA LEU A 618 31.03 10.49 14.02
C LEU A 618 30.73 9.25 13.18
N GLU A 619 31.29 9.17 11.98
CA GLU A 619 31.14 8.01 11.08
C GLU A 619 31.59 6.69 11.74
N ILE A 620 32.76 6.70 12.40
CA ILE A 620 33.31 5.54 13.13
C ILE A 620 32.64 5.39 14.51
N GLY A 621 32.39 6.50 15.22
CA GLY A 621 31.94 6.53 16.61
C GLY A 621 30.43 6.37 16.79
N GLY A 622 29.69 6.46 15.68
CA GLY A 622 28.24 6.45 15.59
C GLY A 622 27.66 7.85 15.48
N ILE A 623 26.98 8.12 14.38
CA ILE A 623 26.22 9.32 14.07
C ILE A 623 24.89 9.25 14.85
N PRO A 624 24.65 10.13 15.84
CA PRO A 624 23.47 10.03 16.69
C PRO A 624 22.23 10.58 15.97
N ILE A 625 21.21 9.74 15.78
CA ILE A 625 19.93 10.17 15.22
C ILE A 625 18.88 10.38 16.32
N GLY A 626 17.79 11.08 16.00
CA GLY A 626 16.85 11.61 16.99
C GLY A 626 16.03 10.58 17.80
N ASN A 627 16.16 9.28 17.53
CA ASN A 627 15.58 8.20 18.37
C ASN A 627 16.58 7.65 19.42
N GLY A 628 17.86 8.07 19.38
CA GLY A 628 18.94 7.54 20.22
C GLY A 628 19.74 6.39 19.59
N LYS A 629 19.46 5.99 18.35
CA LYS A 629 20.27 5.03 17.56
C LYS A 629 21.52 5.72 17.00
N LYS A 630 22.54 4.90 16.71
CA LYS A 630 23.79 5.32 16.06
C LYS A 630 23.83 4.76 14.64
N MET A 631 23.97 5.64 13.66
CA MET A 631 24.27 5.28 12.28
C MET A 631 25.80 5.28 12.08
N TYR A 632 26.30 4.59 11.07
CA TYR A 632 27.73 4.48 10.82
C TYR A 632 27.99 4.55 9.33
N SER A 633 29.14 5.08 8.93
CA SER A 633 29.60 5.12 7.54
C SER A 633 31.09 4.75 7.45
N ASP A 634 31.61 4.59 6.23
CA ASP A 634 33.02 4.40 5.93
C ASP A 634 33.68 5.77 5.67
N PRO A 635 34.53 6.29 6.58
CA PRO A 635 35.11 7.64 6.52
C PRO A 635 36.12 7.85 5.37
N THR A 636 36.18 6.91 4.45
CA THR A 636 37.08 6.94 3.30
C THR A 636 36.31 6.96 1.98
N LYS A 637 34.98 7.00 2.04
CA LYS A 637 34.07 6.99 0.92
C LYS A 637 32.91 7.93 1.21
N LYS A 638 32.78 8.95 0.35
CA LYS A 638 31.64 9.87 0.42
C LYS A 638 30.26 9.20 0.34
N ASP A 639 30.20 8.03 -0.29
CA ASP A 639 29.01 7.22 -0.53
C ASP A 639 29.38 5.79 -0.12
N THR A 640 28.98 5.43 1.09
CA THR A 640 29.47 4.24 1.78
C THR A 640 28.94 2.95 1.15
N ASP A 641 27.65 2.92 0.80
CA ASP A 641 26.96 1.75 0.25
C ASP A 641 26.99 1.69 -1.29
N GLY A 642 27.26 2.81 -1.95
CA GLY A 642 27.42 2.93 -3.40
C GLY A 642 26.10 3.12 -4.15
N ASP A 643 25.04 3.58 -3.48
CA ASP A 643 23.76 3.85 -4.13
C ASP A 643 23.79 5.16 -4.94
N GLY A 644 24.69 6.09 -4.64
CA GLY A 644 24.85 7.37 -5.32
C GLY A 644 24.38 8.59 -4.53
N LEU A 645 23.88 8.41 -3.31
CA LEU A 645 23.75 9.44 -2.29
C LEU A 645 25.04 9.50 -1.48
N GLN A 646 25.45 10.71 -1.07
CA GLN A 646 26.55 10.82 -0.12
C GLN A 646 26.04 10.65 1.31
N ASP A 647 26.89 10.16 2.22
CA ASP A 647 26.48 9.84 3.59
C ASP A 647 25.91 11.09 4.32
N ASN A 648 26.40 12.29 4.00
CA ASN A 648 25.86 13.57 4.49
C ASN A 648 24.47 13.97 3.93
N GLU A 649 24.07 13.42 2.79
CA GLU A 649 22.73 13.56 2.17
C GLU A 649 21.74 12.57 2.80
N GLU A 650 22.25 11.49 3.38
CA GLU A 650 21.47 10.45 4.06
C GLU A 650 21.25 10.75 5.56
N VAL A 651 22.22 11.43 6.19
CA VAL A 651 22.08 11.95 7.55
C VAL A 651 22.51 13.41 7.63
N SER A 652 21.59 14.28 8.04
CA SER A 652 21.82 15.74 8.05
C SER A 652 21.76 16.34 9.46
N PRO A 653 22.62 17.31 9.81
CA PRO A 653 22.71 17.80 11.18
C PRO A 653 21.47 18.60 11.60
N ALA A 654 21.09 18.46 12.87
CA ALA A 654 19.98 19.17 13.52
C ALA A 654 20.30 19.55 14.97
N SER A 655 19.58 20.54 15.49
CA SER A 655 19.67 21.01 16.87
C SER A 655 18.45 20.59 17.69
N PHE A 656 18.64 20.28 18.97
CA PHE A 656 17.51 20.02 19.87
C PHE A 656 16.63 21.27 20.05
N PRO A 657 15.30 21.13 20.14
CA PRO A 657 14.38 22.25 20.37
C PRO A 657 14.37 22.66 21.85
N LEU A 658 15.48 23.23 22.34
CA LEU A 658 15.68 23.55 23.75
C LEU A 658 14.77 24.67 24.29
N GLU A 659 14.02 25.35 23.42
CA GLU A 659 12.93 26.26 23.81
C GLU A 659 11.86 25.55 24.65
N ASN A 660 11.68 24.24 24.45
CA ASN A 660 10.86 23.41 25.31
C ASN A 660 11.67 23.02 26.56
N GLU A 661 11.37 23.67 27.70
CA GLU A 661 12.02 23.40 28.99
C GLU A 661 11.95 21.93 29.44
N PHE A 662 10.96 21.16 28.97
CA PHE A 662 10.88 19.73 29.28
C PHE A 662 11.88 18.92 28.47
N VAL A 663 11.97 19.18 27.16
CA VAL A 663 12.94 18.55 26.25
C VAL A 663 14.38 18.88 26.68
N GLY A 664 14.63 20.15 27.04
CA GLY A 664 15.94 20.60 27.52
C GLY A 664 16.46 19.96 28.81
N ARG A 665 15.68 19.11 29.48
CA ARG A 665 16.14 18.32 30.65
C ARG A 665 16.95 17.10 30.27
N TYR A 666 16.79 16.62 29.04
CA TYR A 666 17.40 15.38 28.56
C TYR A 666 18.65 15.63 27.71
N PHE A 667 18.75 16.82 27.12
CA PHE A 667 19.80 17.18 26.16
C PHE A 667 20.61 18.38 26.63
N LYS A 668 21.89 18.40 26.26
CA LYS A 668 22.83 19.48 26.63
C LYS A 668 22.66 20.68 25.69
N GLU A 669 22.79 21.89 26.24
CA GLU A 669 22.82 23.12 25.45
C GLU A 669 23.98 23.12 24.45
N GLY A 670 23.69 23.39 23.17
CA GLY A 670 24.67 23.38 22.08
C GLY A 670 25.05 22.01 21.54
N ALA A 671 24.44 20.92 22.01
CA ALA A 671 24.54 19.60 21.38
C ALA A 671 23.49 19.46 20.27
N GLY A 672 23.83 18.70 19.23
CA GLY A 672 22.93 18.33 18.15
C GLY A 672 22.75 16.81 18.00
N TYR A 673 22.00 16.46 16.97
CA TYR A 673 21.78 15.10 16.46
C TYR A 673 21.69 15.19 14.93
N TYR A 674 21.39 14.09 14.26
CA TYR A 674 21.16 14.05 12.82
C TYR A 674 19.73 13.62 12.50
N ILE A 675 19.11 14.33 11.57
CA ILE A 675 17.92 13.88 10.84
C ILE A 675 18.34 12.67 10.02
N TYR A 676 17.55 11.61 10.12
CA TYR A 676 17.78 10.35 9.45
C TYR A 676 16.94 10.34 8.17
N HIS A 677 17.57 10.26 7.01
CA HIS A 677 16.89 10.14 5.71
C HIS A 677 17.03 8.74 5.15
N SER A 678 18.21 8.13 5.26
CA SER A 678 18.50 6.73 4.94
C SER A 678 19.70 6.22 5.75
N ASP A 679 19.90 4.90 5.81
CA ASP A 679 21.04 4.26 6.46
C ASP A 679 22.24 4.23 5.50
N PRO A 680 23.35 4.94 5.79
CA PRO A 680 24.50 5.02 4.88
C PRO A 680 25.18 3.70 4.53
N LYS A 681 24.75 2.58 5.12
CA LYS A 681 25.30 1.24 4.86
C LYS A 681 24.36 0.34 4.07
N LYS A 682 23.16 0.81 3.74
CA LYS A 682 22.11 0.02 3.12
C LYS A 682 21.62 0.71 1.86
N LEU A 683 21.87 0.07 0.72
CA LEU A 683 21.38 0.50 -0.59
C LEU A 683 19.86 0.77 -0.61
N ASP A 684 19.10 -0.01 0.16
CA ASP A 684 17.65 0.02 0.33
C ASP A 684 17.41 -0.02 1.84
N THR A 685 17.10 1.13 2.43
CA THR A 685 17.06 1.32 3.88
C THR A 685 15.87 0.61 4.51
N ASP A 686 14.70 0.73 3.88
CA ASP A 686 13.43 0.22 4.40
C ASP A 686 13.07 -1.18 3.88
N GLU A 687 13.87 -1.72 2.96
CA GLU A 687 13.81 -3.05 2.38
C GLU A 687 12.56 -3.25 1.50
N ASP A 688 12.08 -2.20 0.85
CA ASP A 688 10.88 -2.20 0.00
C ASP A 688 11.14 -2.63 -1.47
N GLY A 689 12.42 -2.72 -1.83
CA GLY A 689 12.91 -3.14 -3.14
C GLY A 689 13.34 -2.00 -4.05
N TYR A 690 13.32 -0.74 -3.59
CA TYR A 690 13.94 0.40 -4.25
C TYR A 690 15.19 0.83 -3.50
N ASN A 691 16.22 1.25 -4.25
CA ASN A 691 17.36 1.88 -3.60
C ASN A 691 16.99 3.31 -3.16
N ASP A 692 17.64 3.81 -2.11
CA ASP A 692 17.30 5.10 -1.49
C ASP A 692 17.45 6.29 -2.48
N ASN A 693 18.39 6.21 -3.42
CA ASN A 693 18.58 7.18 -4.50
C ASN A 693 17.47 7.17 -5.58
N GLU A 694 16.72 6.08 -5.73
CA GLU A 694 15.60 5.95 -6.66
C GLU A 694 14.31 6.54 -6.08
N GLU A 695 14.32 6.77 -4.77
CA GLU A 695 13.20 7.27 -4.01
C GLU A 695 13.24 8.78 -3.77
N LYS A 696 12.09 9.32 -3.38
CA LYS A 696 12.02 10.67 -2.82
C LYS A 696 12.57 10.63 -1.41
N GLU A 697 13.30 11.66 -1.00
CA GLU A 697 13.93 11.77 0.33
C GLU A 697 13.00 11.39 1.49
N PHE A 698 11.75 11.83 1.48
CA PHE A 698 10.80 11.53 2.55
C PHE A 698 10.26 10.10 2.56
N ASN A 699 10.53 9.29 1.52
CA ASN A 699 10.08 7.90 1.39
C ASN A 699 11.13 6.87 1.79
N ARG A 700 12.42 7.20 1.73
CA ARG A 700 13.59 6.31 1.92
C ARG A 700 13.62 5.46 3.20
N ARG A 701 12.75 5.75 4.16
CA ARG A 701 12.67 5.03 5.45
C ARG A 701 11.33 4.36 5.65
N PHE A 702 10.39 4.65 4.76
CA PHE A 702 9.00 4.31 4.92
C PHE A 702 8.63 3.26 3.91
N TYR A 703 8.59 2.01 4.37
CA TYR A 703 8.35 0.86 3.52
C TYR A 703 7.17 1.10 2.58
N ASN A 704 7.40 1.18 1.27
CA ASN A 704 6.33 1.31 0.28
C ASN A 704 6.03 -0.03 -0.38
N VAL A 705 4.76 -0.28 -0.72
CA VAL A 705 4.44 -1.50 -1.45
C VAL A 705 4.93 -1.36 -2.89
N SER A 706 6.07 -1.98 -3.19
CA SER A 706 6.63 -2.01 -4.54
C SER A 706 5.81 -2.89 -5.49
N PRO A 707 5.97 -2.72 -6.82
CA PRO A 707 5.39 -3.63 -7.80
C PRO A 707 5.81 -5.08 -7.59
N ARG A 708 7.04 -5.30 -7.10
CA ARG A 708 7.56 -6.63 -6.80
C ARG A 708 6.84 -7.26 -5.62
N THR A 709 6.66 -6.51 -4.52
CA THR A 709 5.85 -6.92 -3.37
C THR A 709 4.42 -7.24 -3.81
N SER A 710 3.80 -6.37 -4.61
CA SER A 710 2.44 -6.57 -5.13
C SER A 710 2.30 -7.82 -6.01
N ALA A 711 3.32 -8.13 -6.82
CA ALA A 711 3.36 -9.33 -7.63
C ALA A 711 3.46 -10.59 -6.75
N ALA A 712 4.30 -10.55 -5.71
CA ALA A 712 4.45 -11.65 -4.76
C ALA A 712 3.13 -11.95 -4.03
N PHE A 713 2.39 -10.92 -3.60
CA PHE A 713 1.08 -11.11 -2.95
C PHE A 713 -0.04 -11.51 -3.92
N ALA A 714 -0.03 -11.01 -5.17
CA ALA A 714 -0.92 -11.53 -6.21
C ALA A 714 -0.67 -13.00 -6.52
N ALA A 715 0.57 -13.48 -6.38
CA ALA A 715 0.90 -14.90 -6.51
C ALA A 715 0.51 -15.68 -5.23
N ALA A 716 0.67 -15.08 -4.05
CA ALA A 716 0.31 -15.71 -2.78
C ALA A 716 -1.19 -16.03 -2.68
N SER A 717 -2.07 -15.26 -3.34
CA SER A 717 -3.50 -15.62 -3.43
C SER A 717 -3.78 -16.91 -4.21
N TYR A 718 -2.81 -17.47 -4.95
CA TYR A 718 -2.89 -18.79 -5.59
C TYR A 718 -2.40 -19.95 -4.71
N ALA A 719 -1.93 -19.67 -3.49
CA ALA A 719 -1.70 -20.70 -2.50
C ALA A 719 -3.06 -21.30 -2.13
N GLU A 720 -3.23 -22.61 -2.26
CA GLU A 720 -4.43 -23.29 -1.77
C GLU A 720 -4.42 -23.20 -0.23
N ILE A 721 -5.18 -22.24 0.33
CA ILE A 721 -5.40 -22.10 1.79
C ILE A 721 -6.40 -23.16 2.30
N ASP A 722 -6.96 -23.94 1.38
CA ASP A 722 -8.09 -24.86 1.50
C ASP A 722 -7.82 -26.21 2.21
N ASP A 723 -6.66 -26.41 2.86
CA ASP A 723 -6.44 -27.64 3.62
C ASP A 723 -7.12 -27.52 5.00
N ASP A 724 -7.93 -28.53 5.37
CA ASP A 724 -8.58 -28.79 6.68
C ASP A 724 -7.70 -28.52 7.94
N GLU A 725 -6.39 -28.35 7.77
CA GLU A 725 -5.43 -27.99 8.81
C GLU A 725 -5.57 -26.52 9.28
N PHE A 726 -6.22 -25.66 8.48
CA PHE A 726 -6.39 -24.22 8.71
C PHE A 726 -7.75 -23.83 9.32
N LEU A 727 -8.82 -24.59 9.07
CA LEU A 727 -10.20 -24.32 9.54
C LEU A 727 -10.38 -24.43 11.07
N GLY A 728 -9.34 -24.84 11.81
CA GLY A 728 -9.34 -24.89 13.28
C GLY A 728 -8.33 -23.96 13.97
N GLN A 729 -7.57 -23.16 13.21
CA GLN A 729 -6.58 -22.23 13.76
C GLN A 729 -7.00 -20.78 13.50
N ASN A 730 -6.52 -19.87 14.35
CA ASN A 730 -6.80 -18.44 14.22
C ASN A 730 -5.98 -17.87 13.04
N LEU A 731 -6.47 -18.12 11.81
CA LEU A 731 -5.87 -17.73 10.51
C LEU A 731 -5.38 -16.28 10.49
N ARG A 732 -6.09 -15.40 11.21
CA ARG A 732 -5.81 -13.98 11.42
C ARG A 732 -4.48 -13.66 12.14
N THR A 733 -3.65 -14.64 12.51
CA THR A 733 -2.38 -14.39 13.23
C THR A 733 -1.17 -15.07 12.61
N MET A 734 -1.33 -15.73 11.46
CA MET A 734 -0.27 -16.51 10.83
C MET A 734 0.65 -15.64 9.97
N SER A 735 1.97 -15.86 10.08
CA SER A 735 2.99 -15.28 9.19
C SER A 735 3.06 -16.06 7.87
N LEU A 736 3.51 -15.41 6.79
CA LEU A 736 3.56 -16.03 5.46
C LEU A 736 4.47 -17.27 5.40
N SER A 737 5.62 -17.29 6.10
CA SER A 737 6.47 -18.50 6.22
C SER A 737 5.79 -19.71 6.86
N SER A 738 4.73 -19.50 7.65
CA SER A 738 4.03 -20.58 8.34
C SER A 738 3.07 -21.37 7.43
N TRP A 739 2.82 -20.90 6.20
CA TRP A 739 1.86 -21.47 5.23
C TRP A 739 2.36 -22.73 4.49
N SER A 740 3.38 -23.37 5.05
CA SER A 740 4.02 -24.62 4.61
C SER A 740 4.92 -24.56 3.36
N ARG A 741 6.09 -25.15 3.59
CA ARG A 741 7.29 -25.21 2.76
C ARG A 741 7.22 -26.14 1.53
N ASN A 742 6.06 -26.74 1.23
CA ASN A 742 5.95 -27.81 0.22
C ASN A 742 4.93 -27.54 -0.90
N LYS A 743 4.14 -26.45 -0.87
CA LYS A 743 3.14 -26.15 -1.93
C LYS A 743 3.31 -24.79 -2.62
N LEU A 744 4.03 -23.85 -2.00
CA LEU A 744 4.30 -22.51 -2.55
C LEU A 744 5.60 -22.44 -3.39
N GLU A 745 6.63 -23.23 -3.06
CA GLU A 745 7.87 -23.32 -3.85
C GLU A 745 7.69 -24.06 -5.19
N ASP A 746 6.68 -24.95 -5.30
CA ASP A 746 6.52 -25.86 -6.46
C ASP A 746 5.61 -25.29 -7.57
N LYS A 747 4.79 -24.26 -7.31
CA LYS A 747 3.84 -23.71 -8.29
C LYS A 747 4.40 -22.59 -9.17
N PHE A 748 5.56 -22.03 -8.82
CA PHE A 748 6.39 -21.23 -9.73
C PHE A 748 7.79 -21.86 -9.76
N GLN A 749 8.19 -22.45 -10.88
CA GLN A 749 9.49 -23.11 -11.03
C GLN A 749 10.71 -22.17 -10.95
N ASP A 750 10.53 -20.87 -10.71
CA ASP A 750 11.51 -19.86 -11.14
C ASP A 750 12.06 -18.94 -10.02
N GLY A 751 11.77 -19.17 -8.73
CA GLY A 751 12.51 -18.49 -7.65
C GLY A 751 12.36 -16.96 -7.55
N TRP A 752 11.31 -16.36 -8.11
CA TRP A 752 11.08 -14.90 -8.14
C TRP A 752 10.80 -14.26 -6.78
N ALA A 753 10.20 -15.00 -5.85
CA ALA A 753 9.81 -14.53 -4.54
C ALA A 753 10.37 -15.45 -3.46
N HIS A 754 11.37 -14.97 -2.72
CA HIS A 754 11.79 -15.63 -1.49
C HIS A 754 10.82 -15.20 -0.39
N TYR A 755 9.78 -15.99 -0.14
CA TYR A 755 8.70 -15.60 0.78
C TYR A 755 9.14 -15.32 2.22
N ASN A 756 10.34 -15.78 2.63
CA ASN A 756 10.96 -15.41 3.91
C ASN A 756 11.23 -13.89 4.01
N GLU A 757 11.29 -13.17 2.88
CA GLU A 757 11.42 -11.71 2.80
C GLU A 757 10.14 -10.98 3.26
N TYR A 758 9.00 -11.68 3.38
CA TYR A 758 7.70 -11.08 3.73
C TYR A 758 7.12 -11.60 5.06
N ASP A 759 7.96 -12.11 5.96
CA ASP A 759 7.53 -12.70 7.24
C ASP A 759 6.81 -11.72 8.17
N ASP A 760 7.02 -10.42 7.99
CA ASP A 760 6.38 -9.36 8.78
C ASP A 760 4.94 -9.04 8.31
N TRP A 761 4.51 -9.62 7.20
CA TRP A 761 3.13 -9.51 6.71
C TRP A 761 2.24 -10.61 7.33
N LYS A 762 1.06 -10.21 7.81
CA LYS A 762 0.07 -11.10 8.44
C LYS A 762 -1.21 -11.15 7.63
N LEU A 763 -1.81 -12.33 7.47
CA LEU A 763 -3.14 -12.45 6.87
C LEU A 763 -4.18 -11.84 7.81
N VAL A 764 -5.02 -10.95 7.28
CA VAL A 764 -6.06 -10.24 8.04
C VAL A 764 -7.47 -10.49 7.51
N GLY A 765 -7.59 -10.89 6.24
CA GLY A 765 -8.84 -11.30 5.64
C GLY A 765 -8.58 -12.37 4.60
N TYR A 766 -9.50 -13.32 4.48
CA TYR A 766 -9.52 -14.28 3.39
C TYR A 766 -10.97 -14.50 3.02
N TRP A 767 -11.23 -14.57 1.73
CA TRP A 767 -12.53 -14.88 1.18
C TRP A 767 -12.36 -15.92 0.09
N ASP A 768 -13.19 -16.95 0.16
CA ASP A 768 -13.22 -18.05 -0.79
C ASP A 768 -14.68 -18.34 -1.14
N GLY A 769 -15.04 -17.94 -2.35
CA GLY A 769 -16.40 -18.10 -2.82
C GLY A 769 -16.60 -17.64 -4.26
N LEU A 770 -17.73 -17.95 -4.86
CA LEU A 770 -18.20 -17.64 -6.21
C LEU A 770 -17.11 -17.79 -7.28
N GLY A 771 -16.13 -18.66 -7.04
CA GLY A 771 -14.93 -18.85 -7.83
C GLY A 771 -13.86 -17.73 -7.77
N MET A 772 -13.99 -16.76 -6.89
CA MET A 772 -12.91 -15.83 -6.56
C MET A 772 -12.28 -16.26 -5.24
N ASP A 773 -10.96 -16.15 -5.17
CA ASP A 773 -10.27 -16.13 -3.88
C ASP A 773 -9.77 -14.71 -3.66
N ALA A 774 -9.88 -14.20 -2.45
CA ALA A 774 -9.29 -12.93 -2.07
C ALA A 774 -8.55 -13.09 -0.75
N ALA A 775 -7.34 -12.55 -0.67
CA ALA A 775 -6.55 -12.56 0.56
C ALA A 775 -6.08 -11.14 0.85
N ALA A 776 -6.18 -10.71 2.11
CA ALA A 776 -5.72 -9.42 2.57
C ALA A 776 -4.60 -9.61 3.58
N PHE A 777 -3.47 -8.96 3.33
CA PHE A 777 -2.26 -9.05 4.15
C PHE A 777 -1.94 -7.68 4.73
N LYS A 778 -1.55 -7.63 6.00
CA LYS A 778 -1.23 -6.39 6.71
C LYS A 778 0.19 -6.40 7.24
N ARG A 779 0.91 -5.29 7.05
CA ARG A 779 2.20 -4.95 7.67
C ARG A 779 2.09 -3.51 8.13
N GLY A 780 2.40 -3.24 9.41
CA GLY A 780 2.23 -1.89 9.97
C GLY A 780 0.85 -1.33 9.66
N GLY A 781 0.76 -0.10 9.15
CA GLY A 781 -0.44 0.58 8.70
C GLY A 781 -0.88 0.25 7.27
N LYS A 782 -0.26 -0.73 6.59
CA LYS A 782 -0.52 -1.05 5.17
C LYS A 782 -1.27 -2.37 5.01
N ILE A 783 -2.17 -2.43 4.04
CA ILE A 783 -2.93 -3.62 3.66
C ILE A 783 -2.81 -3.86 2.15
N ILE A 784 -2.39 -5.07 1.77
CA ILE A 784 -2.42 -5.55 0.38
C ILE A 784 -3.61 -6.48 0.23
N VAL A 785 -4.55 -6.13 -0.64
CA VAL A 785 -5.71 -6.96 -1.02
C VAL A 785 -5.40 -7.63 -2.34
N ALA A 786 -5.19 -8.95 -2.31
CA ALA A 786 -4.86 -9.76 -3.46
C ALA A 786 -6.07 -10.56 -3.94
N TYR A 787 -6.54 -10.29 -5.15
CA TYR A 787 -7.60 -11.06 -5.81
C TYR A 787 -7.02 -12.15 -6.72
N ARG A 788 -7.64 -13.31 -6.68
CA ARG A 788 -7.47 -14.42 -7.62
C ARG A 788 -8.81 -14.74 -8.25
N GLY A 789 -8.82 -14.87 -9.57
CA GLY A 789 -9.96 -15.46 -10.29
C GLY A 789 -9.81 -16.98 -10.46
N THR A 790 -10.91 -17.67 -10.70
CA THR A 790 -11.02 -19.15 -10.68
C THR A 790 -9.94 -19.91 -11.44
N THR A 791 -9.66 -21.11 -10.91
CA THR A 791 -9.17 -22.28 -11.68
C THR A 791 -10.18 -23.44 -11.71
N SER A 792 -11.42 -23.24 -11.24
CA SER A 792 -12.43 -24.30 -11.18
C SER A 792 -12.94 -24.69 -12.58
N GLY A 793 -13.49 -25.90 -12.73
CA GLY A 793 -14.01 -26.42 -14.01
C GLY A 793 -15.18 -25.63 -14.62
N LEU A 794 -15.64 -24.57 -13.94
CA LEU A 794 -16.66 -23.62 -14.37
C LEU A 794 -16.09 -22.26 -14.80
N ASP A 795 -14.76 -22.10 -14.86
CA ASP A 795 -14.07 -20.87 -15.29
C ASP A 795 -14.59 -20.36 -16.66
N TRP A 796 -14.93 -21.27 -17.57
CA TRP A 796 -15.57 -20.91 -18.85
C TRP A 796 -16.96 -20.28 -18.67
N VAL A 797 -17.77 -20.70 -17.70
CA VAL A 797 -19.10 -20.12 -17.40
C VAL A 797 -18.97 -18.71 -16.84
N GLN A 798 -18.01 -18.48 -15.96
CA GLN A 798 -17.79 -17.17 -15.34
C GLN A 798 -17.17 -16.18 -16.32
N ASN A 799 -16.25 -16.64 -17.17
CA ASN A 799 -15.81 -15.88 -18.33
C ASN A 799 -16.99 -15.57 -19.26
N ILE A 800 -17.89 -16.53 -19.50
CA ILE A 800 -19.13 -16.29 -20.27
C ILE A 800 -20.04 -15.28 -19.59
N ASP A 801 -20.12 -15.21 -18.26
CA ASP A 801 -20.96 -14.22 -17.55
C ASP A 801 -20.46 -12.79 -17.74
N ILE A 802 -19.15 -12.57 -17.67
CA ILE A 802 -18.50 -11.33 -18.11
C ILE A 802 -18.92 -11.08 -19.56
N PHE A 803 -18.77 -12.07 -20.43
CA PHE A 803 -19.11 -11.99 -21.84
C PHE A 803 -20.61 -12.09 -22.16
N SER A 804 -21.55 -12.17 -21.22
CA SER A 804 -22.97 -12.42 -21.54
C SER A 804 -23.98 -11.57 -20.79
N PHE A 805 -23.66 -11.09 -19.58
CA PHE A 805 -24.66 -10.48 -18.71
C PHE A 805 -24.25 -9.15 -18.09
N ASN A 806 -23.05 -8.62 -18.38
CA ASN A 806 -22.57 -7.33 -17.84
C ASN A 806 -22.55 -7.28 -16.29
N THR A 807 -22.49 -8.46 -15.67
CA THR A 807 -22.38 -8.65 -14.24
C THR A 807 -21.44 -9.81 -14.03
N HIS A 808 -20.28 -9.56 -13.43
CA HIS A 808 -19.43 -10.64 -12.96
C HIS A 808 -19.88 -10.98 -11.54
N LEU A 809 -20.29 -12.23 -11.30
CA LEU A 809 -20.71 -12.69 -9.97
C LEU A 809 -19.68 -12.44 -8.87
N GLN A 810 -18.39 -12.30 -9.22
CA GLN A 810 -17.30 -12.05 -8.28
C GLN A 810 -17.09 -10.56 -7.98
N VAL A 811 -17.61 -9.62 -8.78
CA VAL A 811 -17.40 -8.18 -8.52
C VAL A 811 -18.11 -7.71 -7.26
N LYS A 812 -19.35 -8.17 -7.02
CA LYS A 812 -20.09 -7.81 -5.80
C LYS A 812 -19.37 -8.36 -4.55
N PRO A 813 -19.01 -9.65 -4.46
CA PRO A 813 -18.19 -10.19 -3.38
C PRO A 813 -16.83 -9.51 -3.22
N ALA A 814 -16.12 -9.22 -4.32
CA ALA A 814 -14.85 -8.50 -4.27
C ALA A 814 -14.98 -7.13 -3.59
N ARG A 815 -16.07 -6.41 -3.91
CA ARG A 815 -16.40 -5.12 -3.29
C ARG A 815 -16.79 -5.27 -1.83
N SER A 816 -17.61 -6.27 -1.49
CA SER A 816 -17.97 -6.57 -0.10
C SER A 816 -16.73 -6.88 0.74
N PHE A 817 -15.83 -7.73 0.25
CA PHE A 817 -14.57 -8.06 0.94
C PHE A 817 -13.69 -6.82 1.17
N LEU A 818 -13.56 -5.94 0.17
CA LEU A 818 -12.83 -4.70 0.35
C LEU A 818 -13.51 -3.75 1.35
N LEU A 819 -14.85 -3.70 1.35
CA LEU A 819 -15.63 -2.86 2.25
C LEU A 819 -15.48 -3.32 3.71
N GLU A 820 -15.56 -4.63 3.96
CA GLU A 820 -15.32 -5.24 5.29
C GLU A 820 -13.95 -4.81 5.83
N LEU A 821 -12.91 -4.95 4.99
CA LEU A 821 -11.56 -4.54 5.39
C LEU A 821 -11.49 -3.04 5.68
N LEU A 822 -12.16 -2.18 4.91
CA LEU A 822 -12.18 -0.73 5.12
C LEU A 822 -12.91 -0.33 6.40
N GLN A 823 -13.92 -1.09 6.82
CA GLN A 823 -14.59 -0.89 8.10
C GLN A 823 -13.70 -1.34 9.27
N GLU A 824 -12.99 -2.46 9.12
CA GLU A 824 -12.10 -2.98 10.15
C GLU A 824 -10.81 -2.15 10.31
N TYR A 825 -10.25 -1.65 9.20
CA TYR A 825 -8.99 -0.90 9.18
C TYR A 825 -9.10 0.45 8.42
N PRO A 826 -9.97 1.37 8.87
CA PRO A 826 -10.35 2.58 8.12
C PRO A 826 -9.21 3.56 7.83
N ASN A 827 -8.08 3.46 8.53
CA ASN A 827 -6.92 4.33 8.36
C ASN A 827 -5.72 3.61 7.72
N ALA A 828 -5.88 2.34 7.35
CA ALA A 828 -4.81 1.63 6.67
C ALA A 828 -4.63 2.16 5.24
N GLU A 829 -3.41 2.05 4.74
CA GLU A 829 -3.13 2.28 3.32
C GLU A 829 -3.44 1.02 2.52
N TYR A 830 -4.31 1.14 1.51
CA TYR A 830 -4.74 0.00 0.70
C TYR A 830 -4.03 -0.05 -0.64
N TYR A 831 -3.46 -1.23 -0.89
CA TYR A 831 -2.87 -1.63 -2.16
C TYR A 831 -3.64 -2.83 -2.70
N ILE A 832 -4.17 -2.72 -3.91
CA ILE A 832 -5.02 -3.78 -4.49
C ILE A 832 -4.24 -4.45 -5.61
N THR A 833 -4.17 -5.78 -5.62
CA THR A 833 -3.35 -6.53 -6.56
C THR A 833 -4.06 -7.76 -7.11
N GLY A 834 -3.72 -8.16 -8.32
CA GLY A 834 -4.26 -9.39 -8.90
C GLY A 834 -3.65 -9.77 -10.24
N HIS A 835 -3.67 -11.08 -10.52
CA HIS A 835 -3.17 -11.64 -11.77
C HIS A 835 -4.34 -12.04 -12.69
N SER A 836 -4.22 -11.83 -14.00
CA SER A 836 -5.21 -12.25 -14.99
C SER A 836 -6.64 -11.78 -14.64
N LEU A 837 -7.55 -12.71 -14.30
CA LEU A 837 -8.92 -12.43 -13.85
C LEU A 837 -8.96 -11.74 -12.47
N GLY A 838 -8.05 -12.06 -11.56
CA GLY A 838 -7.87 -11.29 -10.32
C GLY A 838 -7.45 -9.83 -10.61
N GLY A 839 -6.71 -9.60 -11.70
CA GLY A 839 -6.40 -8.25 -12.18
C GLY A 839 -7.63 -7.49 -12.69
N PHE A 840 -8.65 -8.18 -13.21
CA PHE A 840 -9.94 -7.57 -13.53
C PHE A 840 -10.69 -7.14 -12.26
N LEU A 841 -10.75 -8.02 -11.26
CA LEU A 841 -11.39 -7.71 -9.97
C LEU A 841 -10.71 -6.54 -9.27
N THR A 842 -9.37 -6.47 -9.37
CA THR A 842 -8.57 -5.32 -8.92
C THR A 842 -9.02 -4.03 -9.60
N GLN A 843 -9.17 -4.01 -10.92
CA GLN A 843 -9.66 -2.82 -11.64
C GLN A 843 -11.09 -2.44 -11.22
N ALA A 844 -11.99 -3.42 -11.12
CA ALA A 844 -13.40 -3.18 -10.80
C ALA A 844 -13.61 -2.64 -9.37
N THR A 845 -12.85 -3.15 -8.41
CA THR A 845 -12.90 -2.72 -6.99
C THR A 845 -12.21 -1.37 -6.81
N THR A 846 -11.07 -1.14 -7.46
CA THR A 846 -10.39 0.16 -7.49
C THR A 846 -11.30 1.26 -8.03
N TYR A 847 -12.00 0.99 -9.14
CA TYR A 847 -13.00 1.91 -9.68
C TYR A 847 -14.06 2.29 -8.65
N SER A 848 -14.64 1.29 -7.99
CA SER A 848 -15.68 1.53 -6.99
C SER A 848 -15.15 2.28 -5.77
N LEU A 849 -13.91 2.03 -5.36
CA LEU A 849 -13.25 2.74 -4.27
C LEU A 849 -13.07 4.22 -4.60
N VAL A 850 -12.47 4.53 -5.76
CA VAL A 850 -12.19 5.90 -6.20
C VAL A 850 -13.47 6.70 -6.44
N ASN A 851 -14.51 6.05 -6.99
CA ASN A 851 -15.80 6.70 -7.28
C ASN A 851 -16.78 6.67 -6.12
N LYS A 852 -16.39 6.12 -4.96
CA LYS A 852 -17.25 6.00 -3.76
C LYS A 852 -18.55 5.24 -4.05
N SER A 853 -18.46 4.23 -4.90
CA SER A 853 -19.57 3.36 -5.33
C SER A 853 -19.31 1.91 -4.92
N LEU A 854 -18.56 1.70 -3.83
CA LEU A 854 -18.36 0.38 -3.23
C LEU A 854 -19.66 -0.15 -2.62
N SER A 855 -20.46 0.73 -2.01
CA SER A 855 -21.73 0.46 -1.33
C SER A 855 -22.92 0.28 -2.27
N ASP A 856 -22.88 0.88 -3.48
CA ASP A 856 -24.02 0.97 -4.41
C ASP A 856 -24.66 -0.39 -4.76
N ASP A 857 -23.87 -1.45 -4.88
CA ASP A 857 -24.33 -2.79 -5.28
C ASP A 857 -24.49 -3.77 -4.09
N VAL A 858 -24.13 -3.34 -2.87
CA VAL A 858 -24.18 -4.18 -1.65
C VAL A 858 -25.48 -3.97 -0.88
N GLY A 859 -26.27 -2.94 -1.22
CA GLY A 859 -27.54 -2.65 -0.55
C GLY A 859 -27.38 -1.84 0.74
N VAL A 860 -26.13 -1.52 1.12
CA VAL A 860 -25.81 -0.75 2.33
C VAL A 860 -25.86 0.74 1.99
N THR A 861 -27.00 1.40 2.20
CA THR A 861 -27.08 2.86 2.11
C THR A 861 -26.64 3.49 3.42
N ASN A 862 -25.43 4.05 3.48
CA ASN A 862 -24.98 4.74 4.70
C ASN A 862 -24.17 6.03 4.42
N GLU A 863 -24.64 7.16 4.97
CA GLU A 863 -23.95 8.46 4.97
C GLU A 863 -22.54 8.35 5.60
N ARG A 864 -22.34 7.40 6.52
CA ARG A 864 -21.08 7.12 7.20
C ARG A 864 -20.11 6.26 6.38
N ILE A 865 -20.58 5.28 5.61
CA ILE A 865 -19.73 4.58 4.62
C ILE A 865 -19.30 5.58 3.54
N ASP A 866 -20.23 6.41 3.07
CA ASP A 866 -19.90 7.49 2.15
C ASP A 866 -18.90 8.49 2.78
N ASN A 867 -19.01 8.78 4.09
CA ASN A 867 -18.04 9.61 4.81
C ASN A 867 -16.68 8.89 5.03
N LEU A 868 -16.66 7.59 5.31
CA LEU A 868 -15.44 6.77 5.36
C LEU A 868 -14.72 6.86 4.01
N LEU A 869 -15.43 6.56 2.92
CA LEU A 869 -14.98 6.67 1.53
C LEU A 869 -14.61 8.12 1.13
N ALA A 870 -15.19 9.14 1.79
CA ALA A 870 -14.92 10.54 1.47
C ALA A 870 -13.81 11.21 2.28
N THR A 871 -13.50 10.72 3.48
CA THR A 871 -12.62 11.42 4.42
C THR A 871 -11.47 10.58 4.96
N ARG A 872 -11.47 9.24 4.77
CA ARG A 872 -10.53 8.34 5.47
C ARG A 872 -9.85 7.28 4.62
N VAL A 873 -10.38 6.94 3.45
CA VAL A 873 -9.74 5.93 2.60
C VAL A 873 -8.42 6.44 2.04
N ASN A 874 -7.32 5.90 2.58
CA ASN A 874 -5.98 6.08 2.04
C ASN A 874 -5.70 5.00 0.99
N HIS A 875 -6.30 5.13 -0.20
CA HIS A 875 -5.93 4.29 -1.32
C HIS A 875 -4.68 4.86 -2.01
N ASN A 876 -3.61 4.05 -2.08
CA ASN A 876 -2.37 4.46 -2.72
C ASN A 876 -2.25 3.98 -4.17
N LYS A 877 -2.22 2.66 -4.41
CA LYS A 877 -1.99 2.10 -5.75
C LYS A 877 -2.69 0.76 -5.97
N SER A 878 -3.06 0.49 -7.21
CA SER A 878 -3.53 -0.81 -7.65
C SER A 878 -2.63 -1.38 -8.74
N PHE A 879 -2.26 -2.64 -8.60
CA PHE A 879 -1.32 -3.32 -9.47
C PHE A 879 -1.99 -4.50 -10.17
N THR A 880 -1.89 -4.56 -11.48
CA THR A 880 -2.43 -5.69 -12.24
C THR A 880 -1.31 -6.39 -12.99
N PHE A 881 -1.33 -7.72 -13.00
CA PHE A 881 -0.30 -8.54 -13.62
C PHE A 881 -0.90 -9.43 -14.70
N ASN A 882 -0.39 -9.34 -15.93
CA ASN A 882 -0.90 -10.09 -17.09
C ASN A 882 -2.44 -9.99 -17.25
N SER A 883 -3.02 -8.87 -16.83
CA SER A 883 -4.46 -8.62 -16.94
C SER A 883 -4.78 -8.10 -18.33
N ALA A 884 -5.92 -8.51 -18.90
CA ALA A 884 -6.39 -7.96 -20.15
C ALA A 884 -6.68 -6.45 -20.01
N TYR A 885 -6.34 -5.67 -21.03
CA TYR A 885 -6.69 -4.24 -21.07
C TYR A 885 -8.20 -4.13 -21.28
N PHE A 886 -8.96 -3.93 -20.21
CA PHE A 886 -10.42 -3.79 -20.30
C PHE A 886 -10.88 -2.39 -20.74
N PHE A 887 -9.95 -1.44 -20.90
CA PHE A 887 -10.23 -0.04 -21.24
C PHE A 887 -10.26 0.26 -22.75
N GLU A 888 -10.36 -0.73 -23.64
CA GLU A 888 -10.45 -0.49 -25.09
C GLU A 888 -11.78 -0.97 -25.73
N GLY A 889 -12.55 -0.03 -26.30
CA GLY A 889 -13.60 -0.34 -27.29
C GLY A 889 -15.00 -0.66 -26.73
N GLN A 890 -15.98 -0.94 -27.63
CA GLN A 890 -17.42 -1.03 -27.31
C GLN A 890 -17.82 -2.10 -26.27
N SER A 891 -16.87 -2.90 -25.80
CA SER A 891 -16.93 -3.73 -24.58
C SER A 891 -17.27 -2.92 -23.31
N PHE A 892 -17.20 -1.58 -23.35
CA PHE A 892 -17.59 -0.65 -22.26
C PHE A 892 -19.02 -0.80 -21.71
N LYS A 893 -19.91 -1.56 -22.35
CA LYS A 893 -21.22 -1.85 -21.79
C LYS A 893 -21.22 -2.99 -20.76
N ILE A 894 -20.05 -3.61 -20.47
CA ILE A 894 -19.96 -4.99 -19.94
C ILE A 894 -19.34 -5.11 -18.53
N ALA A 895 -18.84 -4.03 -17.91
CA ALA A 895 -18.40 -4.09 -16.53
C ALA A 895 -18.54 -2.73 -15.82
N ALA A 896 -19.72 -2.45 -15.24
CA ALA A 896 -20.00 -1.46 -14.17
C ALA A 896 -19.32 -0.05 -14.17
N VAL A 897 -18.63 0.35 -15.24
CA VAL A 897 -17.78 1.54 -15.35
C VAL A 897 -18.24 2.36 -16.55
N PRO A 898 -18.72 3.61 -16.35
CA PRO A 898 -19.16 4.48 -17.44
C PRO A 898 -18.00 4.87 -18.38
N LYS A 899 -18.29 4.80 -19.69
CA LYS A 899 -17.34 5.07 -20.79
C LYS A 899 -16.70 6.47 -20.78
N ASP A 900 -17.35 7.45 -20.15
CA ASP A 900 -16.94 8.85 -20.10
C ASP A 900 -15.89 9.16 -19.01
N VAL A 901 -15.72 8.28 -18.03
CA VAL A 901 -14.73 8.42 -16.94
C VAL A 901 -13.33 7.93 -17.36
N VAL A 902 -13.26 6.93 -18.24
CA VAL A 902 -12.02 6.30 -18.76
C VAL A 902 -11.15 7.26 -19.61
N LEU A 903 -11.66 8.44 -19.95
CA LEU A 903 -10.90 9.46 -20.69
C LEU A 903 -10.36 10.57 -19.78
N GLY A 904 -10.48 10.43 -18.45
CA GLY A 904 -9.97 11.36 -17.45
C GLY A 904 -8.64 10.90 -16.85
N ASN A 905 -7.65 11.80 -16.82
CA ASN A 905 -6.29 11.52 -16.31
C ASN A 905 -6.21 11.06 -14.84
N GLU A 906 -7.27 11.23 -14.02
CA GLU A 906 -7.22 10.95 -12.57
C GLU A 906 -7.20 9.45 -12.24
N TYR A 907 -7.64 8.58 -13.14
CA TYR A 907 -7.73 7.13 -12.92
C TYR A 907 -6.50 6.36 -13.41
N ASP A 908 -5.85 6.85 -14.47
CA ASP A 908 -4.68 6.21 -15.08
C ASP A 908 -3.44 6.24 -14.16
N ASP A 909 -3.35 7.19 -13.24
CA ASP A 909 -2.21 7.33 -12.31
C ASP A 909 -2.28 6.34 -11.11
N LEU A 910 -3.46 5.77 -10.82
CA LEU A 910 -3.68 4.87 -9.67
C LEU A 910 -3.59 3.39 -10.03
N ILE A 911 -3.78 3.02 -11.30
CA ILE A 911 -3.71 1.62 -11.78
C ILE A 911 -2.47 1.43 -12.64
N ILE A 912 -1.59 0.52 -12.22
CA ILE A 912 -0.37 0.19 -12.96
C ILE A 912 -0.45 -1.25 -13.45
N ASN A 913 -0.39 -1.44 -14.77
CA ASN A 913 -0.41 -2.76 -15.39
C ASN A 913 1.01 -3.23 -15.76
N TYR A 914 1.34 -4.45 -15.36
CA TYR A 914 2.61 -5.09 -15.63
C TYR A 914 2.44 -6.35 -16.48
N ILE A 915 3.35 -6.53 -17.43
CA ILE A 915 3.56 -7.81 -18.13
C ILE A 915 4.75 -8.51 -17.48
N VAL A 916 4.55 -9.77 -17.13
CA VAL A 916 5.58 -10.64 -16.53
C VAL A 916 6.18 -11.52 -17.65
N ASP A 917 7.46 -11.36 -17.99
CA ASP A 917 8.17 -12.17 -19.01
C ASP A 917 9.62 -12.47 -18.60
N ASN A 918 10.01 -13.76 -18.55
CA ASN A 918 11.37 -14.27 -18.24
C ASN A 918 12.14 -13.51 -17.16
N ASP A 919 11.62 -13.42 -15.94
CA ASP A 919 12.39 -12.81 -14.85
C ASP A 919 11.95 -11.39 -14.49
N GLU A 920 11.32 -10.72 -15.47
CA GLU A 920 11.26 -9.26 -15.53
C GLU A 920 9.82 -8.70 -15.57
N LEU A 921 9.61 -7.59 -14.85
CA LEU A 921 8.38 -6.81 -14.86
C LEU A 921 8.50 -5.67 -15.87
N TYR A 922 7.64 -5.68 -16.89
CA TYR A 922 7.56 -4.61 -17.87
C TYR A 922 6.31 -3.76 -17.61
N ASN A 923 6.51 -2.49 -17.27
CA ASN A 923 5.41 -1.53 -17.21
C ASN A 923 4.81 -1.41 -18.61
N ALA A 924 3.52 -1.73 -18.72
CA ALA A 924 2.82 -1.70 -19.97
C ALA A 924 1.85 -0.50 -19.96
N PRO A 925 2.22 0.63 -20.61
CA PRO A 925 1.40 1.83 -20.56
C PRO A 925 0.04 1.55 -21.20
N ILE A 926 -1.01 2.09 -20.59
CA ILE A 926 -2.36 2.10 -21.17
C ILE A 926 -2.27 2.81 -22.54
N PRO A 927 -2.50 2.13 -23.67
CA PRO A 927 -2.30 2.75 -24.96
C PRO A 927 -3.32 3.88 -25.18
N THR A 928 -2.85 5.12 -25.37
CA THR A 928 -3.68 6.21 -25.87
C THR A 928 -3.84 6.06 -27.38
N VAL A 929 -4.70 5.14 -27.80
CA VAL A 929 -4.88 4.84 -29.23
C VAL A 929 -5.60 5.99 -29.95
N SER A 930 -4.99 6.47 -31.03
CA SER A 930 -5.58 7.53 -31.86
C SER A 930 -6.85 7.05 -32.58
N ASN A 931 -7.74 7.98 -32.97
CA ASN A 931 -9.03 7.63 -33.60
C ASN A 931 -8.90 6.76 -34.87
N ASP A 932 -7.76 6.80 -35.55
CA ASP A 932 -7.53 6.09 -36.82
C ASP A 932 -7.07 4.63 -36.60
N GLU A 933 -6.50 4.29 -35.45
CA GLU A 933 -6.08 2.92 -35.08
C GLU A 933 -7.26 2.07 -34.53
N ARG A 934 -8.36 2.71 -34.11
CA ARG A 934 -9.62 2.06 -33.68
C ARG A 934 -10.28 1.23 -34.79
N GLU A 935 -10.03 1.55 -36.05
CA GLU A 935 -10.61 0.84 -37.19
C GLU A 935 -9.81 -0.42 -37.56
N TYR A 936 -8.52 -0.48 -37.19
CA TYR A 936 -7.65 -1.63 -37.46
C TYR A 936 -7.72 -2.68 -36.33
N LEU A 937 -7.77 -2.24 -35.06
CA LEU A 937 -7.94 -3.12 -33.89
C LEU A 937 -9.34 -3.76 -33.80
N GLY A 938 -10.36 -3.15 -34.40
CA GLY A 938 -11.69 -3.76 -34.53
C GLY A 938 -11.75 -5.05 -35.36
N SER A 939 -10.64 -5.48 -35.97
CA SER A 939 -10.54 -6.69 -36.79
C SER A 939 -9.70 -7.82 -36.19
N THR A 940 -9.00 -7.58 -35.09
CA THR A 940 -8.15 -8.56 -34.39
C THR A 940 -8.60 -8.67 -32.95
N HIS A 941 -9.32 -9.75 -32.64
CA HIS A 941 -9.70 -10.11 -31.29
C HIS A 941 -8.46 -10.64 -30.56
N PHE A 942 -7.97 -9.91 -29.56
CA PHE A 942 -7.30 -10.56 -28.45
C PHE A 942 -8.40 -11.14 -27.57
N VAL A 943 -8.62 -12.44 -27.74
CA VAL A 943 -9.41 -13.26 -26.84
C VAL A 943 -8.74 -13.17 -25.47
N GLY A 944 -9.52 -12.98 -24.40
CA GLY A 944 -9.10 -13.23 -23.03
C GLY A 944 -8.82 -14.71 -22.79
N LEU A 945 -7.91 -15.29 -23.58
CA LEU A 945 -7.13 -16.42 -23.14
C LEU A 945 -6.10 -15.85 -22.18
N SER A 946 -5.78 -16.60 -21.14
CA SER A 946 -4.66 -16.26 -20.26
C SER A 946 -3.48 -15.78 -21.11
N TYR A 947 -2.90 -14.63 -20.77
CA TYR A 947 -1.67 -14.16 -21.41
C TYR A 947 -0.51 -15.20 -21.27
N GLY A 948 -0.71 -16.26 -20.48
CA GLY A 948 0.20 -17.40 -20.33
C GLY A 948 0.30 -18.35 -21.52
N ASP A 949 -0.67 -18.37 -22.45
CA ASP A 949 -0.63 -19.31 -23.61
C ASP A 949 -0.03 -18.71 -24.90
N LEU A 950 0.22 -17.40 -24.93
CA LEU A 950 0.86 -16.70 -26.05
C LEU A 950 2.29 -16.32 -25.67
N MET A 951 3.23 -17.20 -26.01
CA MET A 951 4.68 -16.96 -25.84
C MET A 951 5.08 -15.57 -26.37
N ALA A 952 5.77 -14.78 -25.53
CA ALA A 952 6.24 -13.41 -25.78
C ALA A 952 7.01 -13.19 -27.11
N HIS A 953 7.49 -14.28 -27.75
CA HIS A 953 8.13 -14.25 -29.06
C HIS A 953 7.20 -13.76 -30.19
N ASP A 954 5.89 -14.01 -30.09
CA ASP A 954 4.94 -13.69 -31.16
C ASP A 954 4.52 -12.21 -31.14
N ILE A 955 4.52 -11.56 -29.97
CA ILE A 955 4.16 -10.13 -29.80
C ILE A 955 5.23 -9.21 -30.40
N ARG A 956 6.52 -9.56 -30.28
CA ARG A 956 7.63 -8.78 -30.84
C ARG A 956 7.61 -8.72 -32.38
N ASN A 957 6.94 -9.67 -33.03
CA ASN A 957 6.70 -9.64 -34.49
C ASN A 957 5.45 -8.82 -34.87
N PHE A 958 4.50 -8.66 -33.96
CA PHE A 958 3.25 -7.92 -34.18
C PHE A 958 3.43 -6.39 -34.10
N LEU A 959 4.32 -5.92 -33.21
CA LEU A 959 4.62 -4.49 -33.01
C LEU A 959 5.66 -3.91 -33.99
N ASN A 960 6.12 -4.69 -34.98
CA ASN A 960 7.05 -4.21 -36.00
C ASN A 960 6.31 -3.94 -37.33
N PRO A 961 6.07 -2.67 -37.71
CA PRO A 961 5.27 -2.31 -38.89
C PRO A 961 5.83 -2.87 -40.20
N GLU A 962 7.14 -3.16 -40.27
CA GLU A 962 7.78 -3.66 -41.50
C GLU A 962 7.57 -5.17 -41.75
N LYS A 963 7.13 -5.95 -40.74
CA LYS A 963 6.93 -7.40 -40.88
C LYS A 963 5.48 -7.83 -41.14
N VAL A 964 4.52 -6.94 -40.90
CA VAL A 964 3.07 -7.22 -41.04
C VAL A 964 2.65 -7.46 -42.50
N SER A 965 3.37 -6.90 -43.47
CA SER A 965 3.04 -7.05 -44.90
C SER A 965 3.41 -8.41 -45.52
N GLU A 966 4.11 -9.30 -44.81
CA GLU A 966 4.63 -10.55 -45.38
C GLU A 966 3.94 -11.84 -44.87
N MET A 967 3.02 -11.78 -43.90
CA MET A 967 2.45 -12.99 -43.27
C MET A 967 1.03 -13.30 -43.76
N ASN A 968 0.87 -14.35 -44.58
CA ASN A 968 -0.40 -14.70 -45.25
C ASN A 968 -1.18 -15.91 -44.67
N SER A 969 -0.77 -16.50 -43.54
CA SER A 969 -1.59 -17.51 -42.82
C SER A 969 -0.94 -17.96 -41.51
N PHE A 970 -1.69 -17.98 -40.41
CA PHE A 970 -1.38 -18.77 -39.22
C PHE A 970 -2.36 -19.95 -39.12
N GLU A 971 -1.83 -21.17 -38.96
CA GLU A 971 -2.56 -22.36 -38.50
C GLU A 971 -2.29 -22.52 -37.00
N PHE A 972 -3.32 -22.46 -36.15
CA PHE A 972 -3.23 -22.84 -34.75
C PHE A 972 -3.15 -24.37 -34.64
N SER A 973 -2.07 -24.88 -34.03
CA SER A 973 -1.99 -26.27 -33.58
C SER A 973 -1.99 -26.29 -32.05
N LEU A 974 -3.15 -26.52 -31.44
CA LEU A 974 -3.29 -26.82 -30.01
C LEU A 974 -2.69 -28.21 -29.73
N HIS A 975 -1.58 -28.27 -29.00
CA HIS A 975 -1.02 -29.51 -28.48
C HIS A 975 -1.50 -29.71 -27.05
N PHE A 976 -2.53 -30.54 -26.85
CA PHE A 976 -2.86 -31.04 -25.51
C PHE A 976 -1.78 -32.03 -25.10
N GLY A 977 -0.84 -31.57 -24.25
CA GLY A 977 0.06 -32.45 -23.54
C GLY A 977 -0.73 -33.19 -22.45
N ASN A 978 -0.79 -34.51 -22.54
CA ASN A 978 -1.26 -35.36 -21.44
C ASN A 978 -0.47 -35.06 -20.16
N ARG A 979 -1.11 -34.46 -19.16
CA ARG A 979 -1.07 -34.88 -17.76
C ARG A 979 -2.23 -34.28 -16.98
#